data_AF-A0A5D3E654-F1
#
_entry.id   AF-A0A5D3E654-F1
#
_cell.length_a   1.000
_cell.length_b   1.000
_cell.length_c   1.000
_cell.angle_alpha   90.00
_cell.angle_beta   90.00
_cell.angle_gamma   90.00
#
_symmetry.space_group_name_H-M   'P 1'
#
loop_
_entity.id
_entity.type
_entity.pdbx_description
1 polymer ?
#
loop_
_entity_poly.entity_id
_entity_poly.type
_entity_poly.pdbx_seq_one_letter_code
_entity_poly.pdbx_strand_id
1 'polypeptide(L)'
;MEDKETEILSRLAANHLYLAQFEPLRAIIVALRVRNPELALSILQTIVSQSGRFDNVTWSPSCSSPSLLTYLTTLELIQFDNASSIWGFDHETLRLRAEFLLLVQNLIDRIVGSTRKKLELETVNKAGEEEEVSTAIETVEERSDLLGAEEGEPKDVPVEIGDCVQVLDKVLELGVKRLKVEGAIAEVDGNQSEARPATVGLVDEEELTCLSRVIGDHADAFDALCSNIQRQVGSSEYYGPSLAITVRSNNDGTSALNEEEDVKCLASIQRCVQKTHLNQLKECLKNGDVNGAVSHIRFLHVEPGVDEAEYRYVELRSILNTSKVKEMTRNHIGSEVFQDLLKIILAQKKASESDYEVMRGRLFSVYEAALSSNSRHIVEMIQIIQDQVLAEEIEIHRGLDNNQIPLPIQRFLSYIMELKPEISVDEKTAYLTKATFFCTSDLYHYARVSGSHVLECIMDAALSAVKRTELQEANNVLLLFPRLRPLVAAMGWDLLSGQLKERRELMQLLWISKPPEVLQDASSEVKCQLEDISCVEHLCDTLCYHLDLAAFVACVNSGRSWSSKFSLLQSGKGHLVCSRVDTDSDLFVENFVLERLSVQSPLRVLFDVVPGIRFEDAVELIEMQPISSSIATERRIQDIELMHMRYALESAVLALGSMEKGVTAERDYHQVAFCHLNDLSKHLESIDNIARKVVSSWFAFFNTLHISYLYW
;
A
#
# COMPACT_ATOMS: atom_id res chain seq x y z
N MET A 1 -68.37 -15.69 -14.09
CA MET A 1 -68.06 -14.25 -14.26
C MET A 1 -66.56 -14.07 -14.48
N GLU A 2 -65.73 -14.87 -13.80
CA GLU A 2 -64.26 -14.91 -13.94
C GLU A 2 -63.75 -15.23 -15.36
N ASP A 3 -64.40 -16.10 -16.14
CA ASP A 3 -63.98 -16.42 -17.52
C ASP A 3 -64.08 -15.25 -18.51
N LYS A 4 -65.05 -14.33 -18.34
CA LYS A 4 -65.20 -13.17 -19.24
C LYS A 4 -64.17 -12.09 -18.94
N GLU A 5 -63.82 -11.89 -17.68
CA GLU A 5 -62.82 -10.92 -17.26
C GLU A 5 -61.42 -11.36 -17.71
N THR A 6 -61.10 -12.66 -17.59
CA THR A 6 -59.84 -13.23 -18.08
C THR A 6 -59.73 -13.17 -19.60
N GLU A 7 -60.82 -13.41 -20.35
CA GLU A 7 -60.86 -13.23 -21.82
C GLU A 7 -60.57 -11.77 -22.23
N ILE A 8 -61.19 -10.80 -21.54
CA ILE A 8 -60.98 -9.37 -21.79
C ILE A 8 -59.53 -8.98 -21.49
N LEU A 9 -58.98 -9.40 -20.35
CA LEU A 9 -57.60 -9.12 -19.97
C LEU A 9 -56.61 -9.76 -20.94
N SER A 10 -56.89 -10.95 -21.46
CA SER A 10 -56.04 -11.63 -22.46
C SER A 10 -56.02 -10.86 -23.79
N ARG A 11 -57.18 -10.36 -24.24
CA ARG A 11 -57.26 -9.51 -25.44
C ARG A 11 -56.53 -8.18 -25.26
N LEU A 12 -56.66 -7.57 -24.08
CA LEU A 12 -55.94 -6.34 -23.76
C LEU A 12 -54.42 -6.58 -23.74
N ALA A 13 -53.96 -7.70 -23.17
CA ALA A 13 -52.55 -8.07 -23.18
C ALA A 13 -52.02 -8.20 -24.62
N ALA A 14 -52.74 -8.89 -25.50
CA ALA A 14 -52.38 -9.01 -26.92
C ALA A 14 -52.30 -7.65 -27.63
N ASN A 15 -53.27 -6.75 -27.38
CA ASN A 15 -53.26 -5.41 -27.98
C ASN A 15 -52.07 -4.56 -27.52
N HIS A 16 -51.75 -4.56 -26.22
CA HIS A 16 -50.61 -3.79 -25.71
C HIS A 16 -49.25 -4.42 -26.06
N LEU A 17 -49.20 -5.74 -26.28
CA LEU A 17 -48.05 -6.42 -26.85
C LEU A 17 -47.83 -5.99 -28.32
N TYR A 18 -48.89 -5.98 -29.13
CA TYR A 18 -48.85 -5.52 -30.53
C TYR A 18 -48.38 -4.06 -30.66
N LEU A 19 -48.80 -3.20 -29.73
CA LEU A 19 -48.38 -1.79 -29.68
C LEU A 19 -47.03 -1.56 -28.97
N ALA A 20 -46.35 -2.62 -28.54
CA ALA A 20 -45.11 -2.56 -27.75
C ALA A 20 -45.18 -1.61 -26.54
N GLN A 21 -46.33 -1.57 -25.85
CA GLN A 21 -46.56 -0.72 -24.67
C GLN A 21 -46.37 -1.54 -23.39
N PHE A 22 -45.14 -1.57 -22.88
CA PHE A 22 -44.78 -2.46 -21.79
C PHE A 22 -45.50 -2.15 -20.46
N GLU A 23 -45.59 -0.88 -20.02
CA GLU A 23 -46.22 -0.56 -18.73
C GLU A 23 -47.73 -0.92 -18.68
N PRO A 24 -48.55 -0.62 -19.71
CA PRO A 24 -49.91 -1.14 -19.79
C PRO A 24 -49.98 -2.67 -19.81
N LEU A 25 -49.11 -3.33 -20.58
CA LEU A 25 -49.02 -4.79 -20.62
C LEU A 25 -48.71 -5.37 -19.23
N ARG A 26 -47.74 -4.79 -18.52
CA ARG A 26 -47.36 -5.16 -17.15
C ARG A 26 -48.52 -5.02 -16.18
N ALA A 27 -49.28 -3.92 -16.24
CA ALA A 27 -50.46 -3.73 -15.40
C ALA A 27 -51.52 -4.83 -15.62
N ILE A 28 -51.72 -5.24 -16.88
CA ILE A 28 -52.64 -6.31 -17.24
C ILE A 28 -52.12 -7.67 -16.75
N ILE A 29 -50.82 -7.93 -16.86
CA ILE A 29 -50.19 -9.16 -16.37
C ILE A 29 -50.30 -9.26 -14.84
N VAL A 30 -50.11 -8.16 -14.11
CA VAL A 30 -50.33 -8.11 -12.65
C VAL A 30 -51.81 -8.38 -12.30
N ALA A 31 -52.75 -7.84 -13.07
CA ALA A 31 -54.18 -8.13 -12.88
C ALA A 31 -54.51 -9.60 -13.20
N LEU A 32 -53.93 -10.16 -14.26
CA LEU A 32 -54.06 -11.57 -14.64
C LEU A 32 -53.45 -12.48 -13.58
N ARG A 33 -52.32 -12.12 -12.98
CA ARG A 33 -51.67 -12.93 -11.93
C ARG A 33 -52.59 -13.21 -10.73
N VAL A 34 -53.46 -12.26 -10.37
CA VAL A 34 -54.43 -12.42 -9.27
C VAL A 34 -55.60 -13.34 -9.65
N ARG A 35 -55.98 -13.36 -10.93
CA ARG A 35 -57.19 -14.06 -11.41
C ARG A 35 -56.90 -15.42 -12.04
N ASN A 36 -55.85 -15.52 -12.84
CA ASN A 36 -55.36 -16.74 -13.48
C ASN A 36 -53.81 -16.68 -13.57
N PRO A 37 -53.09 -17.17 -12.53
CA PRO A 37 -51.64 -17.12 -12.48
C PRO A 37 -50.98 -18.00 -13.55
N GLU A 38 -51.61 -19.12 -13.95
CA GLU A 38 -51.08 -20.02 -14.98
C GLU A 38 -51.05 -19.35 -16.36
N LEU A 39 -52.12 -18.61 -16.69
CA LEU A 39 -52.19 -17.87 -17.95
C LEU A 39 -51.22 -16.68 -17.99
N ALA A 40 -51.07 -15.97 -16.86
CA ALA A 40 -50.07 -14.89 -16.76
C ALA A 40 -48.65 -15.43 -16.94
N LEU A 41 -48.35 -16.59 -16.32
CA LEU A 41 -47.08 -17.28 -16.45
C LEU A 41 -46.83 -17.73 -17.90
N SER A 42 -47.82 -18.35 -18.56
CA SER A 42 -47.67 -18.82 -19.94
C SER A 42 -47.45 -17.69 -20.93
N ILE A 43 -48.12 -16.53 -20.74
CA ILE A 43 -47.93 -15.34 -21.58
C ILE A 43 -46.48 -14.85 -21.45
N LEU A 44 -45.98 -14.69 -20.22
CA LEU A 44 -44.61 -14.25 -19.95
C LEU A 44 -43.57 -15.25 -20.52
N GLN A 45 -43.78 -16.55 -20.30
CA GLN A 45 -42.90 -17.59 -20.80
C GLN A 45 -42.86 -17.63 -22.33
N THR A 46 -44.01 -17.43 -22.99
CA THR A 46 -44.09 -17.37 -24.46
C THR A 46 -43.28 -16.20 -24.99
N ILE A 47 -43.46 -15.00 -24.44
CA ILE A 47 -42.73 -13.79 -24.85
C ILE A 47 -41.21 -13.99 -24.68
N VAL A 48 -40.76 -14.56 -23.56
CA VAL A 48 -39.32 -14.81 -23.33
C VAL A 48 -38.78 -15.92 -24.24
N SER A 49 -39.54 -17.01 -24.46
CA SER A 49 -39.12 -18.12 -25.32
C SER A 49 -38.97 -17.74 -26.79
N GLN A 50 -39.75 -16.75 -27.23
CA GLN A 50 -39.68 -16.19 -28.58
C GLN A 50 -38.71 -14.99 -28.65
N SER A 51 -38.00 -14.67 -27.57
CA SER A 51 -37.10 -13.50 -27.50
C SER A 51 -37.78 -12.20 -27.93
N GLY A 52 -39.06 -12.04 -27.58
CA GLY A 52 -39.87 -10.86 -27.92
C GLY A 52 -40.12 -10.67 -29.42
N ARG A 53 -39.77 -11.65 -30.26
CA ARG A 53 -39.97 -11.59 -31.71
C ARG A 53 -41.36 -12.11 -32.07
N PHE A 54 -42.27 -11.17 -32.31
CA PHE A 54 -43.61 -11.43 -32.80
C PHE A 54 -43.83 -10.69 -34.11
N ASP A 55 -44.59 -11.31 -35.02
CA ASP A 55 -44.93 -10.70 -36.30
C ASP A 55 -45.87 -9.50 -36.09
N ASN A 56 -45.69 -8.45 -36.90
CA ASN A 56 -46.52 -7.25 -36.95
C ASN A 56 -46.52 -6.35 -35.68
N VAL A 57 -45.51 -6.43 -34.81
CA VAL A 57 -45.41 -5.53 -33.64
C VAL A 57 -44.97 -4.13 -34.06
N THR A 58 -45.75 -3.11 -33.69
CA THR A 58 -45.37 -1.70 -33.86
C THR A 58 -44.53 -1.25 -32.66
N TRP A 59 -43.21 -1.23 -32.82
CA TRP A 59 -42.28 -0.83 -31.77
C TRP A 59 -42.51 0.62 -31.33
N SER A 60 -42.49 0.86 -30.03
CA SER A 60 -42.84 2.14 -29.43
C SER A 60 -41.63 2.76 -28.69
N PRO A 61 -41.66 4.06 -28.35
CA PRO A 61 -40.63 4.64 -27.49
C PRO A 61 -40.52 3.98 -26.12
N SER A 62 -41.60 3.36 -25.62
CA SER A 62 -41.63 2.65 -24.34
C SER A 62 -40.98 1.26 -24.42
N CYS A 63 -40.92 0.67 -25.61
CA CYS A 63 -40.20 -0.58 -25.87
C CYS A 63 -39.75 -0.58 -27.33
N SER A 64 -38.49 -0.23 -27.55
CA SER A 64 -37.95 0.05 -28.89
C SER A 64 -37.41 -1.18 -29.61
N SER A 65 -37.23 -2.31 -28.93
CA SER A 65 -36.66 -3.52 -29.52
C SER A 65 -37.21 -4.82 -28.91
N PRO A 66 -37.18 -5.94 -29.67
CA PRO A 66 -37.50 -7.27 -29.16
C PRO A 66 -36.67 -7.67 -27.94
N SER A 67 -35.38 -7.34 -27.92
CA SER A 67 -34.48 -7.63 -26.81
C SER A 67 -34.87 -6.90 -25.53
N LEU A 68 -35.32 -5.63 -25.64
CA LEU A 68 -35.81 -4.86 -24.50
C LEU A 68 -37.12 -5.43 -23.96
N LEU A 69 -38.05 -5.83 -24.83
CA LEU A 69 -39.27 -6.53 -24.44
C LEU A 69 -38.94 -7.81 -23.66
N THR A 70 -38.04 -8.63 -24.22
CA THR A 70 -37.58 -9.87 -23.59
C THR A 70 -37.02 -9.65 -22.19
N TYR A 71 -36.16 -8.66 -22.02
CA TYR A 71 -35.54 -8.35 -20.74
C TYR A 71 -36.59 -7.87 -19.71
N LEU A 72 -37.44 -6.92 -20.09
CA LEU A 72 -38.47 -6.39 -19.20
C LEU A 72 -39.50 -7.46 -18.80
N THR A 73 -39.92 -8.30 -19.75
CA THR A 73 -40.79 -9.46 -19.49
C THR A 73 -40.10 -10.48 -18.59
N THR A 74 -38.79 -10.70 -18.74
CA THR A 74 -38.01 -11.60 -17.88
C THR A 74 -38.00 -11.12 -16.42
N LEU A 75 -37.89 -9.81 -16.17
CA LEU A 75 -37.96 -9.25 -14.82
C LEU A 75 -39.31 -9.49 -14.13
N GLU A 76 -40.41 -9.45 -14.89
CA GLU A 76 -41.74 -9.79 -14.37
C GLU A 76 -41.92 -11.31 -14.21
N LEU A 77 -41.35 -12.11 -15.12
CA LEU A 77 -41.41 -13.57 -15.07
C LEU A 77 -40.72 -14.13 -13.82
N ILE A 78 -39.56 -13.60 -13.43
CA ILE A 78 -38.79 -14.06 -12.26
C ILE A 78 -39.54 -13.84 -10.93
N GLN A 79 -40.57 -12.99 -10.89
CA GLN A 79 -41.41 -12.82 -9.70
C GLN A 79 -42.32 -14.03 -9.42
N PHE A 80 -42.42 -15.01 -10.32
CA PHE A 80 -43.16 -16.25 -10.13
C PHE A 80 -42.23 -17.37 -9.61
N ASP A 81 -42.71 -18.17 -8.66
CA ASP A 81 -41.92 -19.28 -8.09
C ASP A 81 -41.53 -20.36 -9.12
N ASN A 82 -42.31 -20.52 -10.20
CA ASN A 82 -42.09 -21.50 -11.27
C ASN A 82 -41.54 -20.89 -12.58
N ALA A 83 -40.94 -19.69 -12.52
CA ALA A 83 -40.58 -18.89 -13.70
C ALA A 83 -39.78 -19.64 -14.77
N SER A 84 -38.71 -20.33 -14.38
CA SER A 84 -37.75 -20.96 -15.29
C SER A 84 -37.95 -22.47 -15.48
N SER A 85 -39.06 -23.02 -14.95
CA SER A 85 -39.38 -24.45 -14.98
C SER A 85 -39.35 -25.09 -16.38
N ILE A 86 -39.63 -24.30 -17.42
CA ILE A 86 -39.63 -24.75 -18.81
C ILE A 86 -38.22 -24.93 -19.38
N TRP A 87 -37.24 -24.18 -18.91
CA TRP A 87 -35.88 -24.21 -19.44
C TRP A 87 -34.90 -25.03 -18.60
N GLY A 88 -35.20 -25.28 -17.32
CA GLY A 88 -34.35 -26.07 -16.43
C GLY A 88 -33.11 -25.37 -15.88
N PHE A 89 -32.89 -24.07 -16.17
CA PHE A 89 -31.87 -23.24 -15.53
C PHE A 89 -32.45 -22.31 -14.45
N ASP A 90 -31.62 -21.73 -13.59
CA ASP A 90 -32.03 -20.86 -12.47
C ASP A 90 -32.47 -19.45 -12.92
N HIS A 91 -33.11 -18.71 -12.01
CA HIS A 91 -33.61 -17.35 -12.30
C HIS A 91 -32.51 -16.38 -12.75
N GLU A 92 -31.30 -16.48 -12.18
CA GLU A 92 -30.18 -15.62 -12.56
C GLU A 92 -29.65 -15.96 -13.96
N THR A 93 -29.54 -17.25 -14.33
CA THR A 93 -29.18 -17.62 -15.72
C THR A 93 -30.21 -17.12 -16.73
N LEU A 94 -31.51 -17.20 -16.41
CA LEU A 94 -32.56 -16.66 -17.28
C LEU A 94 -32.39 -15.15 -17.51
N ARG A 95 -32.18 -14.42 -16.42
CA ARG A 95 -31.94 -12.97 -16.44
C ARG A 95 -30.72 -12.64 -17.27
N LEU A 96 -29.60 -13.34 -17.07
CA LEU A 96 -28.35 -13.10 -17.77
C LEU A 96 -28.47 -13.37 -19.28
N ARG A 97 -29.17 -14.44 -19.69
CA ARG A 97 -29.44 -14.75 -21.11
C ARG A 97 -30.32 -13.68 -21.77
N ALA A 98 -31.31 -13.14 -21.07
CA ALA A 98 -32.13 -12.04 -21.57
C ALA A 98 -31.36 -10.71 -21.63
N GLU A 99 -30.53 -10.43 -20.62
CA GLU A 99 -29.64 -9.26 -20.58
C GLU A 99 -28.59 -9.30 -21.71
N PHE A 100 -28.07 -10.48 -22.05
CA PHE A 100 -27.16 -10.67 -23.18
C PHE A 100 -27.75 -10.17 -24.50
N LEU A 101 -29.01 -10.53 -24.80
CA LEU A 101 -29.70 -10.03 -25.99
C LEU A 101 -29.82 -8.51 -26.01
N LEU A 102 -30.08 -7.91 -24.86
CA LEU A 102 -30.18 -6.46 -24.72
C LEU A 102 -28.83 -5.78 -24.93
N LEU A 103 -27.74 -6.33 -24.38
CA LEU A 103 -26.38 -5.80 -24.54
C LEU A 103 -25.92 -5.85 -26.00
N VAL A 104 -26.16 -6.97 -26.70
CA VAL A 104 -25.81 -7.11 -28.13
C VAL A 104 -26.66 -6.17 -28.99
N GLN A 105 -27.97 -6.08 -28.74
CA GLN A 105 -28.85 -5.16 -29.48
C GLN A 105 -28.44 -3.69 -29.26
N ASN A 106 -28.11 -3.30 -28.02
CA ASN A 106 -27.62 -1.96 -27.72
C ASN A 106 -26.28 -1.66 -28.40
N LEU A 107 -25.39 -2.65 -28.54
CA LEU A 107 -24.14 -2.50 -29.29
C LEU A 107 -24.42 -2.21 -30.77
N ILE A 108 -25.29 -3.01 -31.40
CA ILE A 108 -25.70 -2.81 -32.79
C ILE A 108 -26.29 -1.41 -33.00
N ASP A 109 -27.22 -0.99 -32.14
CA ASP A 109 -27.88 0.32 -32.26
C ASP A 109 -26.89 1.48 -32.07
N ARG A 110 -25.91 1.34 -31.17
CA ARG A 110 -24.84 2.34 -30.98
C ARG A 110 -23.92 2.44 -32.19
N ILE A 111 -23.56 1.31 -32.79
CA ILE A 111 -22.68 1.26 -33.96
C ILE A 111 -23.37 1.93 -35.15
N VAL A 112 -24.61 1.52 -35.45
CA VAL A 112 -25.42 2.08 -36.54
C VAL A 112 -25.70 3.57 -36.33
N GLY A 113 -25.99 3.97 -35.09
CA GLY A 113 -26.19 5.39 -34.74
C GLY A 113 -24.91 6.22 -34.88
N SER A 114 -23.75 5.66 -34.53
CA SER A 114 -22.44 6.32 -34.64
C SER A 114 -22.03 6.54 -36.11
N THR A 115 -22.26 5.54 -36.98
CA THR A 115 -22.03 5.70 -38.43
C THR A 115 -22.92 6.73 -39.06
N ARG A 116 -24.23 6.72 -38.74
CA ARG A 116 -25.16 7.72 -39.28
C ARG A 116 -24.75 9.14 -38.88
N LYS A 117 -24.38 9.37 -37.61
CA LYS A 117 -23.87 10.67 -37.15
C LYS A 117 -22.57 11.10 -37.83
N LYS A 118 -21.65 10.17 -38.10
CA LYS A 118 -20.41 10.46 -38.85
C LYS A 118 -20.73 10.87 -40.30
N LEU A 119 -21.68 10.18 -40.96
CA LEU A 119 -22.13 10.49 -42.31
C LEU A 119 -22.89 11.84 -42.37
N GLU A 120 -23.74 12.14 -41.38
CA GLU A 120 -24.45 13.42 -41.25
C GLU A 120 -23.49 14.59 -41.00
N LEU A 121 -22.41 14.40 -40.21
CA LEU A 121 -21.37 15.43 -40.05
C LEU A 121 -20.58 15.65 -41.35
N GLU A 122 -20.36 14.61 -42.14
CA GLU A 122 -19.64 14.72 -43.42
C GLU A 122 -20.48 15.39 -44.53
N THR A 123 -21.81 15.23 -44.51
CA THR A 123 -22.71 15.92 -45.44
C THR A 123 -22.92 17.38 -45.06
N VAL A 124 -23.03 17.71 -43.76
CA VAL A 124 -23.11 19.11 -43.27
C VAL A 124 -21.83 19.89 -43.56
N ASN A 125 -20.66 19.24 -43.54
CA ASN A 125 -19.39 19.90 -43.92
C ASN A 125 -19.24 20.13 -45.44
N LYS A 126 -20.14 19.60 -46.28
CA LYS A 126 -20.10 19.74 -47.75
C LYS A 126 -21.27 20.52 -48.36
N ALA A 127 -22.27 20.92 -47.58
CA ALA A 127 -23.36 21.76 -48.05
C ALA A 127 -23.69 22.85 -47.02
N GLY A 128 -23.48 24.11 -47.40
CA GLY A 128 -24.11 25.22 -46.70
C GLY A 128 -25.59 25.32 -47.09
N GLU A 129 -26.38 25.68 -46.07
CA GLU A 129 -27.77 26.18 -46.08
C GLU A 129 -28.93 25.15 -46.08
N GLU A 130 -29.73 25.26 -45.01
CA GLU A 130 -31.20 25.01 -44.82
C GLU A 130 -31.73 23.60 -45.19
N GLU A 131 -32.51 22.84 -44.40
CA GLU A 131 -33.64 23.14 -43.52
C GLU A 131 -34.01 21.89 -42.67
N GLU A 132 -34.81 22.11 -41.61
CA GLU A 132 -35.70 21.22 -40.83
C GLU A 132 -35.26 19.81 -40.34
N VAL A 133 -35.07 19.75 -39.01
CA VAL A 133 -34.99 18.53 -38.18
C VAL A 133 -36.33 17.79 -38.16
N SER A 134 -36.37 16.59 -38.72
CA SER A 134 -37.42 15.60 -38.47
C SER A 134 -36.86 14.46 -37.61
N THR A 135 -37.42 14.32 -36.41
CA THR A 135 -37.13 13.23 -35.47
C THR A 135 -38.10 12.08 -35.75
N ALA A 136 -37.72 11.20 -36.68
CA ALA A 136 -38.39 9.91 -36.87
C ALA A 136 -37.42 8.79 -36.43
N ILE A 137 -37.78 8.08 -35.37
CA ILE A 137 -37.14 6.82 -34.99
C ILE A 137 -38.00 5.74 -35.63
N GLU A 138 -37.45 5.01 -36.60
CA GLU A 138 -38.18 3.98 -37.33
C GLU A 138 -37.66 2.56 -37.09
N THR A 139 -38.56 1.63 -37.37
CA THR A 139 -38.80 0.31 -36.78
C THR A 139 -38.01 -0.83 -37.43
N VAL A 140 -38.09 -2.02 -36.83
CA VAL A 140 -37.46 -3.28 -37.25
C VAL A 140 -37.72 -3.68 -38.72
N GLU A 141 -38.80 -3.20 -39.36
CA GLU A 141 -39.10 -3.53 -40.77
C GLU A 141 -38.12 -2.92 -41.78
N GLU A 142 -37.52 -1.75 -41.53
CA GLU A 142 -36.49 -1.17 -42.43
C GLU A 142 -35.14 -1.92 -42.36
N ARG A 143 -34.92 -2.81 -41.37
CA ARG A 143 -33.73 -3.68 -41.33
C ARG A 143 -33.75 -4.75 -42.43
N SER A 144 -34.94 -5.14 -42.89
CA SER A 144 -35.09 -6.08 -44.01
C SER A 144 -34.79 -5.42 -45.36
N ASP A 145 -35.14 -4.14 -45.52
CA ASP A 145 -35.00 -3.43 -46.80
C ASP A 145 -33.55 -3.00 -47.10
N LEU A 146 -32.66 -2.95 -46.10
CA LEU A 146 -31.22 -2.79 -46.29
C LEU A 146 -30.51 -4.07 -46.79
N LEU A 147 -31.17 -5.24 -46.69
CA LEU A 147 -30.62 -6.53 -47.09
C LEU A 147 -31.36 -7.16 -48.29
N GLY A 148 -32.42 -6.50 -48.77
CA GLY A 148 -33.33 -7.01 -49.82
C GLY A 148 -33.52 -6.04 -50.99
N ALA A 149 -32.45 -5.51 -51.57
CA ALA A 149 -32.53 -4.79 -52.85
C ALA A 149 -31.79 -5.57 -53.94
N GLU A 150 -32.56 -6.06 -54.91
CA GLU A 150 -32.07 -6.57 -56.19
C GLU A 150 -31.15 -5.54 -56.88
N GLU A 151 -30.10 -6.06 -57.53
CA GLU A 151 -29.16 -5.42 -58.45
C GLU A 151 -29.39 -3.92 -58.77
N GLY A 152 -28.79 -3.03 -57.98
CA GLY A 152 -28.70 -1.59 -58.28
C GLY A 152 -27.71 -0.87 -57.35
N GLU A 153 -26.80 -0.08 -57.92
CA GLU A 153 -25.60 0.56 -57.34
C GLU A 153 -25.64 1.02 -55.86
N PRO A 154 -24.58 0.76 -55.05
CA PRO A 154 -24.52 1.14 -53.63
C PRO A 154 -24.00 2.57 -53.46
N LYS A 155 -24.60 3.33 -52.52
CA LYS A 155 -23.99 4.55 -51.96
C LYS A 155 -23.89 4.45 -50.43
N ASP A 156 -22.66 4.15 -50.01
CA ASP A 156 -21.96 4.65 -48.83
C ASP A 156 -22.45 4.26 -47.41
N VAL A 157 -22.54 2.95 -47.15
CA VAL A 157 -22.13 2.41 -45.84
C VAL A 157 -20.70 1.87 -46.01
N PRO A 158 -19.71 2.25 -45.19
CA PRO A 158 -18.38 1.65 -45.25
C PRO A 158 -18.52 0.14 -45.09
N VAL A 159 -18.13 -0.63 -46.12
CA VAL A 159 -18.29 -2.10 -46.19
C VAL A 159 -17.86 -2.79 -44.90
N GLU A 160 -16.78 -2.31 -44.29
CA GLU A 160 -16.21 -2.80 -43.02
C GLU A 160 -17.14 -2.71 -41.79
N ILE A 161 -18.12 -1.80 -41.78
CA ILE A 161 -19.06 -1.63 -40.66
C ILE A 161 -20.29 -2.52 -40.86
N GLY A 162 -20.68 -2.74 -42.12
CA GLY A 162 -21.69 -3.74 -42.49
C GLY A 162 -21.28 -5.13 -42.02
N ASP A 163 -20.02 -5.50 -42.21
CA ASP A 163 -19.47 -6.78 -41.76
C ASP A 163 -19.53 -6.94 -40.23
N CYS A 164 -19.24 -5.87 -39.47
CA CYS A 164 -19.33 -5.89 -38.01
C CYS A 164 -20.77 -6.08 -37.49
N VAL A 165 -21.73 -5.41 -38.13
CA VAL A 165 -23.15 -5.54 -37.78
C VAL A 165 -23.65 -6.95 -38.08
N GLN A 166 -23.27 -7.53 -39.23
CA GLN A 166 -23.61 -8.92 -39.57
C GLN A 166 -23.07 -9.93 -38.55
N VAL A 167 -21.83 -9.76 -38.07
CA VAL A 167 -21.26 -10.63 -37.04
C VAL A 167 -22.01 -10.46 -35.70
N LEU A 168 -22.36 -9.25 -35.30
CA LEU A 168 -23.16 -9.01 -34.09
C LEU A 168 -24.58 -9.55 -34.21
N ASP A 169 -25.19 -9.53 -35.40
CA ASP A 169 -26.48 -10.16 -35.65
C ASP A 169 -26.40 -11.68 -35.47
N LYS A 170 -25.33 -12.35 -35.95
CA LYS A 170 -25.09 -13.77 -35.66
C LYS A 170 -24.96 -14.04 -34.16
N VAL A 171 -24.26 -13.16 -33.42
CA VAL A 171 -24.14 -13.25 -31.95
C VAL A 171 -25.51 -13.04 -31.26
N LEU A 172 -26.35 -12.15 -31.78
CA LEU A 172 -27.72 -11.95 -31.29
C LEU A 172 -28.56 -13.21 -31.51
N GLU A 173 -28.47 -13.84 -32.69
CA GLU A 173 -29.16 -15.09 -32.99
C GLU A 173 -28.72 -16.25 -32.09
N LEU A 174 -27.44 -16.31 -31.71
CA LEU A 174 -26.95 -17.25 -30.71
C LEU A 174 -27.68 -17.08 -29.37
N GLY A 175 -27.88 -15.84 -28.92
CA GLY A 175 -28.64 -15.54 -27.71
C GLY A 175 -30.11 -15.98 -27.82
N VAL A 176 -30.73 -15.77 -28.99
CA VAL A 176 -32.14 -16.14 -29.25
C VAL A 176 -32.31 -17.66 -29.24
N LYS A 177 -31.38 -18.38 -29.88
CA LYS A 177 -31.33 -19.85 -29.85
C LYS A 177 -31.29 -20.37 -28.40
N ARG A 178 -30.49 -19.74 -27.53
CA ARG A 178 -30.31 -20.14 -26.12
C ARG A 178 -31.52 -19.83 -25.21
N LEU A 179 -32.49 -19.05 -25.67
CA LEU A 179 -33.75 -18.78 -24.97
C LEU A 179 -34.94 -19.57 -25.53
N LYS A 180 -34.80 -20.24 -26.68
CA LYS A 180 -35.86 -21.08 -27.24
C LYS A 180 -36.04 -22.36 -26.42
N VAL A 181 -37.29 -22.76 -26.25
CA VAL A 181 -37.69 -24.00 -25.58
C VAL A 181 -37.79 -25.09 -26.64
N GLU A 182 -37.00 -26.16 -26.53
CA GLU A 182 -37.13 -27.32 -27.41
C GLU A 182 -38.49 -28.00 -27.20
N GLY A 183 -39.35 -27.96 -28.23
CA GLY A 183 -40.65 -28.65 -28.25
C GLY A 183 -41.91 -27.78 -28.06
N ALA A 184 -41.80 -26.46 -27.99
CA ALA A 184 -42.99 -25.59 -27.88
C ALA A 184 -43.73 -25.42 -29.23
N ILE A 185 -44.75 -26.27 -29.43
CA ILE A 185 -45.95 -26.13 -30.27
C ILE A 185 -45.72 -25.57 -31.69
N ALA A 186 -45.38 -26.47 -32.61
CA ALA A 186 -45.81 -26.33 -34.00
C ALA A 186 -47.25 -26.86 -34.12
N GLU A 187 -48.25 -25.97 -34.03
CA GLU A 187 -49.60 -26.27 -34.52
C GLU A 187 -50.00 -25.26 -35.61
N VAL A 188 -49.84 -25.74 -36.85
CA VAL A 188 -50.72 -25.59 -38.02
C VAL A 188 -51.20 -24.18 -38.40
N ASP A 189 -50.57 -23.61 -39.44
CA ASP A 189 -51.33 -23.38 -40.67
C ASP A 189 -50.52 -23.80 -41.90
N GLY A 190 -51.11 -24.70 -42.69
CA GLY A 190 -50.50 -25.26 -43.88
C GLY A 190 -50.71 -24.33 -45.05
N ASN A 191 -49.70 -23.50 -45.34
CA ASN A 191 -49.29 -23.06 -46.68
C ASN A 191 -48.41 -21.82 -46.55
N GLN A 192 -47.10 -22.00 -46.51
CA GLN A 192 -46.14 -21.09 -47.14
C GLN A 192 -44.76 -21.73 -47.23
N SER A 193 -44.15 -21.49 -48.38
CA SER A 193 -42.82 -21.87 -48.88
C SER A 193 -41.81 -22.41 -47.88
N GLU A 194 -41.16 -23.51 -48.26
CA GLU A 194 -39.92 -24.03 -47.68
C GLU A 194 -38.84 -22.95 -47.61
N ALA A 195 -38.79 -22.19 -46.52
CA ALA A 195 -37.57 -21.56 -46.03
C ALA A 195 -37.14 -22.38 -44.82
N ARG A 196 -36.19 -23.30 -45.05
CA ARG A 196 -35.46 -23.96 -43.95
C ARG A 196 -35.00 -22.87 -42.96
N PRO A 197 -35.16 -23.04 -41.64
CA PRO A 197 -34.48 -22.13 -40.72
C PRO A 197 -32.99 -22.29 -40.99
N ALA A 198 -32.36 -21.20 -41.45
CA ALA A 198 -30.93 -21.18 -41.70
C ALA A 198 -30.24 -21.71 -40.43
N THR A 199 -29.51 -22.81 -40.55
CA THR A 199 -28.58 -23.25 -39.52
C THR A 199 -27.72 -22.04 -39.19
N VAL A 200 -27.89 -21.45 -38.00
CA VAL A 200 -27.07 -20.32 -37.56
C VAL A 200 -25.63 -20.79 -37.64
N GLY A 201 -24.89 -20.28 -38.63
CA GLY A 201 -23.48 -20.61 -38.80
C GLY A 201 -22.75 -20.27 -37.52
N LEU A 202 -21.91 -21.20 -37.04
CA LEU A 202 -21.03 -20.94 -35.92
C LEU A 202 -20.20 -19.69 -36.23
N VAL A 203 -20.11 -18.77 -35.28
CA VAL A 203 -19.28 -17.57 -35.43
C VAL A 203 -17.82 -18.02 -35.26
N ASP A 204 -17.08 -18.02 -36.36
CA ASP A 204 -15.67 -18.39 -36.36
C ASP A 204 -14.80 -17.27 -35.75
N GLU A 205 -13.68 -17.63 -35.13
CA GLU A 205 -12.72 -16.66 -34.55
C GLU A 205 -12.18 -15.66 -35.58
N GLU A 206 -12.09 -16.08 -36.85
CA GLU A 206 -11.65 -15.23 -37.95
C GLU A 206 -12.68 -14.14 -38.29
N GLU A 207 -13.98 -14.46 -38.24
CA GLU A 207 -15.06 -13.48 -38.44
C GLU A 207 -15.07 -12.42 -37.34
N LEU A 208 -14.79 -12.81 -36.09
CA LEU A 208 -14.73 -11.88 -34.96
C LEU A 208 -13.62 -10.83 -35.09
N THR A 209 -12.58 -11.06 -35.90
CA THR A 209 -11.47 -10.11 -36.05
C THR A 209 -11.90 -8.76 -36.64
N CYS A 210 -13.00 -8.72 -37.41
CA CYS A 210 -13.55 -7.48 -37.95
C CYS A 210 -14.03 -6.53 -36.85
N LEU A 211 -14.39 -7.05 -35.68
CA LEU A 211 -14.88 -6.27 -34.53
C LEU A 211 -13.77 -5.45 -33.85
N SER A 212 -12.49 -5.71 -34.14
CA SER A 212 -11.34 -5.08 -33.47
C SER A 212 -11.40 -3.54 -33.43
N ARG A 213 -11.83 -2.88 -34.51
CA ARG A 213 -12.00 -1.42 -34.54
C ARG A 213 -13.14 -0.96 -33.64
N VAL A 214 -14.27 -1.66 -33.70
CA VAL A 214 -15.50 -1.31 -32.96
C VAL A 214 -15.34 -1.55 -31.46
N ILE A 215 -14.57 -2.57 -31.08
CA ILE A 215 -14.20 -2.87 -29.69
C ILE A 215 -13.43 -1.70 -29.08
N GLY A 216 -12.54 -1.05 -29.83
CA GLY A 216 -11.84 0.16 -29.37
C GLY A 216 -12.79 1.32 -29.08
N ASP A 217 -13.72 1.62 -30.01
CA ASP A 217 -14.66 2.74 -29.90
C ASP A 217 -15.74 2.54 -28.82
N HIS A 218 -16.06 1.28 -28.49
CA HIS A 218 -17.15 0.91 -27.58
C HIS A 218 -16.71 -0.05 -26.46
N ALA A 219 -15.49 0.12 -25.95
CA ALA A 219 -14.86 -0.79 -25.00
C ALA A 219 -15.72 -1.10 -23.76
N ASP A 220 -16.33 -0.10 -23.12
CA ASP A 220 -17.17 -0.32 -21.92
C ASP A 220 -18.43 -1.17 -22.19
N ALA A 221 -18.96 -1.11 -23.43
CA ALA A 221 -20.14 -1.90 -23.79
C ALA A 221 -19.76 -3.37 -24.10
N PHE A 222 -18.59 -3.60 -24.70
CA PHE A 222 -18.03 -4.95 -24.85
C PHE A 222 -17.56 -5.55 -23.52
N ASP A 223 -17.09 -4.74 -22.58
CA ASP A 223 -16.75 -5.17 -21.22
C ASP A 223 -18.00 -5.65 -20.46
N ALA A 224 -19.10 -4.88 -20.52
CA ALA A 224 -20.39 -5.31 -19.95
C ALA A 224 -20.87 -6.63 -20.57
N LEU A 225 -20.70 -6.81 -21.88
CA LEU A 225 -21.00 -8.07 -22.57
C LEU A 225 -20.11 -9.21 -22.07
N CYS A 226 -18.79 -8.99 -21.94
CA CYS A 226 -17.86 -9.99 -21.45
C CYS A 226 -18.14 -10.40 -20.00
N SER A 227 -18.50 -9.45 -19.13
CA SER A 227 -18.90 -9.69 -17.74
C SER A 227 -20.19 -10.51 -17.66
N ASN A 228 -21.18 -10.19 -18.49
CA ASN A 228 -22.41 -10.97 -18.60
C ASN A 228 -22.12 -12.41 -19.08
N ILE A 229 -21.29 -12.58 -20.11
CA ILE A 229 -20.85 -13.91 -20.59
C ILE A 229 -20.16 -14.70 -19.48
N GLN A 230 -19.23 -14.06 -18.74
CA GLN A 230 -18.51 -14.71 -17.67
C GLN A 230 -19.45 -15.23 -16.59
N ARG A 231 -20.46 -14.44 -16.20
CA ARG A 231 -21.48 -14.86 -15.23
C ARG A 231 -22.38 -15.99 -15.75
N GLN A 232 -22.57 -16.10 -17.06
CA GLN A 232 -23.31 -17.21 -17.68
C GLN A 232 -22.49 -18.50 -17.77
N VAL A 233 -21.19 -18.39 -18.01
CA VAL A 233 -20.29 -19.53 -18.22
C VAL A 233 -19.66 -20.02 -16.90
N GLY A 234 -19.59 -19.17 -15.87
CA GLY A 234 -18.91 -19.45 -14.60
C GLY A 234 -19.78 -19.37 -13.35
N SER A 235 -20.28 -20.53 -12.91
CA SER A 235 -20.56 -20.89 -11.50
C SER A 235 -20.03 -22.29 -11.20
N SER A 236 -18.80 -22.58 -11.63
CA SER A 236 -18.03 -23.69 -11.07
C SER A 236 -16.93 -23.07 -10.23
N GLU A 237 -17.19 -22.93 -8.94
CA GLU A 237 -16.17 -22.62 -7.93
C GLU A 237 -15.04 -23.65 -8.02
N TYR A 238 -13.96 -23.33 -8.75
CA TYR A 238 -12.76 -24.15 -8.80
C TYR A 238 -11.83 -23.78 -7.64
N TYR A 239 -12.25 -24.12 -6.42
CA TYR A 239 -11.28 -24.43 -5.37
C TYR A 239 -10.81 -25.88 -5.56
N GLY A 240 -9.67 -26.05 -6.24
CA GLY A 240 -8.80 -27.23 -6.08
C GLY A 240 -8.99 -28.37 -7.09
N PRO A 241 -7.89 -28.93 -7.64
CA PRO A 241 -7.93 -30.11 -8.48
C PRO A 241 -7.91 -31.39 -7.63
N SER A 242 -9.06 -32.03 -7.40
CA SER A 242 -9.15 -33.50 -7.18
C SER A 242 -10.56 -33.96 -6.80
N LEU A 243 -11.08 -34.90 -7.60
CA LEU A 243 -12.17 -35.82 -7.28
C LEU A 243 -13.54 -35.20 -6.93
N ALA A 244 -14.35 -34.92 -7.96
CA ALA A 244 -15.80 -35.01 -7.82
C ALA A 244 -16.35 -35.94 -8.91
N ILE A 245 -16.94 -37.03 -8.44
CA ILE A 245 -17.53 -38.12 -9.22
C ILE A 245 -18.74 -37.56 -9.97
N THR A 246 -18.73 -37.68 -11.31
CA THR A 246 -19.86 -37.32 -12.16
C THR A 246 -21.03 -38.27 -11.91
N VAL A 247 -22.06 -37.79 -11.21
CA VAL A 247 -23.39 -38.42 -11.26
C VAL A 247 -24.01 -38.03 -12.58
N ARG A 248 -23.90 -38.93 -13.57
CA ARG A 248 -24.64 -38.88 -14.83
C ARG A 248 -26.14 -38.86 -14.51
N SER A 249 -26.78 -37.70 -14.66
CA SER A 249 -28.21 -37.66 -14.94
C SER A 249 -28.39 -38.06 -16.41
N ASN A 250 -29.04 -39.20 -16.64
CA ASN A 250 -29.41 -39.65 -17.97
C ASN A 250 -30.55 -38.74 -18.47
N ASN A 251 -30.27 -37.85 -19.42
CA ASN A 251 -31.22 -37.34 -20.41
C ASN A 251 -30.44 -36.78 -21.62
N ASP A 252 -30.86 -37.21 -22.82
CA ASP A 252 -30.43 -36.88 -24.19
C ASP A 252 -29.03 -36.29 -24.46
N GLY A 253 -28.22 -37.06 -25.20
CA GLY A 253 -26.87 -36.67 -25.65
C GLY A 253 -26.80 -35.59 -26.75
N THR A 254 -27.92 -34.94 -27.11
CA THR A 254 -27.97 -33.93 -28.18
C THR A 254 -28.03 -32.50 -27.62
N SER A 255 -28.67 -32.28 -26.47
CA SER A 255 -28.80 -30.96 -25.83
C SER A 255 -27.49 -30.51 -25.18
N ALA A 256 -26.75 -31.44 -24.55
CA ALA A 256 -25.45 -31.16 -23.94
C ALA A 256 -24.36 -30.76 -24.95
N LEU A 257 -24.45 -31.23 -26.21
CA LEU A 257 -23.50 -30.90 -27.27
C LEU A 257 -23.70 -29.47 -27.80
N ASN A 258 -24.95 -29.04 -27.96
CA ASN A 258 -25.27 -27.68 -28.40
C ASN A 258 -24.89 -26.63 -27.35
N GLU A 259 -25.08 -26.92 -26.05
CA GLU A 259 -24.64 -26.01 -24.98
C GLU A 259 -23.11 -25.89 -24.92
N GLU A 260 -22.35 -26.95 -25.19
CA GLU A 260 -20.89 -26.91 -25.21
C GLU A 260 -20.35 -26.08 -26.39
N GLU A 261 -20.97 -26.18 -27.56
CA GLU A 261 -20.62 -25.36 -28.74
C GLU A 261 -20.99 -23.88 -28.55
N ASP A 262 -22.16 -23.60 -27.98
CA ASP A 262 -22.59 -22.24 -27.67
C ASP A 262 -21.64 -21.59 -26.63
N VAL A 263 -21.21 -22.34 -25.61
CA VAL A 263 -20.20 -21.88 -24.61
C VAL A 263 -18.84 -21.61 -25.26
N LYS A 264 -18.40 -22.44 -26.22
CA LYS A 264 -17.17 -22.18 -26.99
C LYS A 264 -17.26 -20.88 -27.78
N CYS A 265 -18.39 -20.62 -28.44
CA CYS A 265 -18.61 -19.37 -29.17
C CYS A 265 -18.55 -18.14 -28.25
N LEU A 266 -19.15 -18.22 -27.06
CA LEU A 266 -19.08 -17.14 -26.06
C LEU A 266 -17.65 -16.90 -25.55
N ALA A 267 -16.88 -17.97 -25.33
CA ALA A 267 -15.47 -17.86 -24.98
C ALA A 267 -14.63 -17.22 -26.10
N SER A 268 -14.93 -17.53 -27.38
CA SER A 268 -14.28 -16.91 -28.53
C SER A 268 -14.56 -15.40 -28.62
N ILE A 269 -15.77 -14.94 -28.27
CA ILE A 269 -16.09 -13.51 -28.19
C ILE A 269 -15.22 -12.82 -27.12
N GLN A 270 -15.14 -13.40 -25.92
CA GLN A 270 -14.29 -12.86 -24.84
C GLN A 270 -12.81 -12.83 -25.23
N ARG A 271 -12.31 -13.89 -25.89
CA ARG A 271 -10.94 -13.96 -26.40
C ARG A 271 -10.66 -12.87 -27.44
N CYS A 272 -11.60 -12.62 -28.36
CA CYS A 272 -11.45 -11.58 -29.37
C CYS A 272 -11.32 -10.17 -28.75
N VAL A 273 -12.18 -9.85 -27.77
CA VAL A 273 -12.14 -8.57 -27.05
C VAL A 273 -10.80 -8.40 -26.32
N GLN A 274 -10.38 -9.41 -25.57
CA GLN A 274 -9.11 -9.37 -24.82
C GLN A 274 -7.89 -9.26 -25.74
N LYS A 275 -7.86 -10.02 -26.85
CA LYS A 275 -6.75 -9.97 -27.82
C LYS A 275 -6.67 -8.61 -28.51
N THR A 276 -7.80 -7.97 -28.76
CA THR A 276 -7.87 -6.62 -29.31
C THR A 276 -7.25 -5.61 -28.34
N HIS A 277 -7.65 -5.62 -27.07
CA HIS A 277 -7.06 -4.73 -26.06
C HIS A 277 -5.58 -5.03 -25.80
N LEU A 278 -5.15 -6.29 -25.85
CA LEU A 278 -3.73 -6.64 -25.75
C LEU A 278 -2.92 -6.10 -26.93
N ASN A 279 -3.47 -6.15 -28.15
CA ASN A 279 -2.82 -5.60 -29.34
C ASN A 279 -2.74 -4.07 -29.29
N GLN A 280 -3.80 -3.39 -28.85
CA GLN A 280 -3.81 -1.94 -28.62
C GLN A 280 -2.78 -1.53 -27.56
N LEU A 281 -2.71 -2.27 -26.46
CA LEU A 281 -1.70 -2.07 -25.42
C LEU A 281 -0.27 -2.19 -26.02
N LYS A 282 -0.01 -3.23 -26.83
CA LYS A 282 1.27 -3.40 -27.53
C LYS A 282 1.58 -2.22 -28.46
N GLU A 283 0.58 -1.68 -29.15
CA GLU A 283 0.75 -0.51 -30.03
C GLU A 283 1.04 0.77 -29.23
N CYS A 284 0.31 1.02 -28.14
CA CYS A 284 0.57 2.13 -27.23
C CYS A 284 2.01 2.10 -26.68
N LEU A 285 2.51 0.91 -26.30
CA LEU A 285 3.89 0.74 -25.86
C LEU A 285 4.92 1.07 -26.95
N LYS A 286 4.68 0.66 -28.20
CA LYS A 286 5.54 1.02 -29.35
C LYS A 286 5.55 2.53 -29.59
N ASN A 287 4.42 3.19 -29.36
CA ASN A 287 4.25 4.63 -29.51
C ASN A 287 4.73 5.44 -28.29
N GLY A 288 5.14 4.76 -27.21
CA GLY A 288 5.56 5.40 -25.95
C GLY A 288 4.41 5.98 -25.11
N ASP A 289 3.16 5.68 -25.47
CA ASP A 289 1.97 6.12 -24.73
C ASP A 289 1.68 5.19 -23.56
N VAL A 290 2.26 5.52 -22.40
CA VAL A 290 2.07 4.77 -21.16
C VAL A 290 0.63 4.87 -20.64
N ASN A 291 -0.02 6.02 -20.79
CA ASN A 291 -1.38 6.22 -20.25
C ASN A 291 -2.42 5.46 -21.08
N GLY A 292 -2.29 5.48 -22.41
CA GLY A 292 -3.08 4.64 -23.30
C GLY A 292 -2.91 3.15 -22.99
N ALA A 293 -1.67 2.69 -22.80
CA ALA A 293 -1.39 1.31 -22.42
C ALA A 293 -2.06 0.90 -21.09
N VAL A 294 -1.99 1.76 -20.06
CA VAL A 294 -2.63 1.51 -18.76
C VAL A 294 -4.16 1.39 -18.89
N SER A 295 -4.78 2.20 -19.75
CA SER A 295 -6.24 2.21 -19.94
C SER A 295 -6.81 0.89 -20.48
N HIS A 296 -5.98 0.08 -21.14
CA HIS A 296 -6.37 -1.22 -21.69
C HIS A 296 -6.24 -2.38 -20.68
N ILE A 297 -5.50 -2.22 -19.59
CA ILE A 297 -5.29 -3.28 -18.58
C ILE A 297 -6.61 -3.69 -17.93
N ARG A 298 -7.53 -2.74 -17.74
CA ARG A 298 -8.83 -2.99 -17.08
C ARG A 298 -9.71 -4.02 -17.79
N PHE A 299 -9.48 -4.27 -19.08
CA PHE A 299 -10.29 -5.17 -19.91
C PHE A 299 -9.68 -6.57 -20.08
N LEU A 300 -8.57 -6.86 -19.40
CA LEU A 300 -7.88 -8.14 -19.51
C LEU A 300 -8.35 -9.08 -18.39
N HIS A 301 -8.59 -10.35 -18.72
CA HIS A 301 -8.89 -11.41 -17.73
C HIS A 301 -8.26 -12.74 -18.16
N VAL A 302 -7.85 -13.57 -17.21
CA VAL A 302 -7.09 -14.80 -17.48
C VAL A 302 -7.99 -16.00 -17.77
N GLU A 303 -9.24 -16.02 -17.27
CA GLU A 303 -10.00 -17.28 -17.13
C GLU A 303 -11.04 -17.65 -18.21
N PRO A 304 -11.22 -16.92 -19.32
CA PRO A 304 -11.82 -17.59 -20.48
C PRO A 304 -11.16 -17.32 -21.84
N GLY A 305 -10.09 -16.53 -21.91
CA GLY A 305 -9.58 -16.02 -23.18
C GLY A 305 -8.19 -16.49 -23.57
N VAL A 306 -7.22 -15.67 -23.20
CA VAL A 306 -5.85 -15.73 -23.69
C VAL A 306 -5.00 -16.60 -22.76
N ASP A 307 -4.23 -17.55 -23.34
CA ASP A 307 -3.40 -18.50 -22.58
C ASP A 307 -2.44 -17.75 -21.64
N GLU A 308 -2.18 -18.33 -20.47
CA GLU A 308 -1.21 -17.80 -19.51
C GLU A 308 0.17 -17.64 -20.16
N ALA A 309 0.52 -18.45 -21.17
CA ALA A 309 1.74 -18.31 -21.98
C ALA A 309 1.78 -17.03 -22.86
N GLU A 310 0.62 -16.50 -23.27
CA GLU A 310 0.52 -15.21 -23.94
C GLU A 310 0.58 -14.03 -22.94
N TYR A 311 0.48 -14.28 -21.64
CA TYR A 311 0.69 -13.30 -20.58
C TYR A 311 2.05 -13.47 -19.84
N ARG A 312 2.59 -14.69 -19.74
CA ARG A 312 3.78 -15.08 -18.96
C ARG A 312 4.84 -15.83 -19.76
N TYR A 313 6.09 -15.51 -19.45
CA TYR A 313 7.17 -16.46 -19.27
C TYR A 313 8.04 -15.96 -18.10
N VAL A 314 7.68 -16.30 -16.87
CA VAL A 314 8.66 -16.31 -15.78
C VAL A 314 8.50 -17.52 -14.89
N GLU A 315 8.91 -18.68 -15.42
CA GLU A 315 9.47 -19.73 -14.59
C GLU A 315 10.40 -20.61 -15.45
N LEU A 316 11.63 -20.14 -15.69
CA LEU A 316 12.77 -21.00 -16.08
C LEU A 316 14.13 -20.28 -16.05
N ARG A 317 14.37 -19.37 -15.09
CA ARG A 317 15.71 -18.82 -14.87
C ARG A 317 16.57 -19.66 -13.90
N SER A 318 16.00 -20.65 -13.22
CA SER A 318 16.78 -21.52 -12.32
C SER A 318 17.32 -22.82 -12.97
N ILE A 319 16.97 -23.16 -14.22
CA ILE A 319 17.42 -24.45 -14.84
C ILE A 319 18.14 -24.32 -16.20
N LEU A 320 18.09 -23.21 -16.95
CA LEU A 320 18.71 -23.17 -18.28
C LEU A 320 19.77 -22.09 -18.47
N ASN A 321 20.84 -22.18 -17.67
CA ASN A 321 22.16 -21.72 -18.13
C ASN A 321 22.76 -22.75 -19.08
N THR A 322 22.26 -22.81 -20.31
CA THR A 322 22.96 -23.47 -21.42
C THR A 322 22.71 -22.69 -22.71
N SER A 323 23.80 -22.15 -23.24
CA SER A 323 23.94 -21.13 -24.29
C SER A 323 23.44 -21.53 -25.69
N LYS A 324 22.61 -22.57 -25.82
CA LYS A 324 22.07 -23.04 -27.11
C LYS A 324 20.57 -22.79 -27.31
N VAL A 325 19.84 -22.32 -26.30
CA VAL A 325 18.38 -22.08 -26.41
C VAL A 325 18.03 -20.61 -26.73
N LYS A 326 18.98 -19.67 -26.62
CA LYS A 326 18.77 -18.23 -26.90
C LYS A 326 18.28 -17.90 -28.31
N GLU A 327 18.37 -18.84 -29.26
CA GLU A 327 17.99 -18.62 -30.66
C GLU A 327 16.61 -19.20 -31.01
N MET A 328 16.05 -20.10 -30.17
CA MET A 328 14.79 -20.80 -30.45
C MET A 328 13.57 -20.19 -29.71
N THR A 329 13.79 -19.35 -28.69
CA THR A 329 12.76 -18.67 -27.89
C THR A 329 12.46 -17.23 -28.33
N ARG A 330 12.80 -16.84 -29.57
CA ARG A 330 12.54 -15.47 -30.08
C ARG A 330 11.09 -15.23 -30.55
N ASN A 331 10.23 -16.25 -30.58
CA ASN A 331 8.91 -16.17 -31.23
C ASN A 331 7.70 -16.33 -30.28
N HIS A 332 7.82 -16.10 -28.97
CA HIS A 332 6.68 -16.16 -28.03
C HIS A 332 6.52 -14.79 -27.33
N ILE A 333 5.73 -13.90 -27.95
CA ILE A 333 5.71 -12.42 -27.78
C ILE A 333 4.57 -11.97 -26.84
N GLY A 334 4.32 -12.73 -25.78
CA GLY A 334 3.25 -12.47 -24.81
C GLY A 334 3.70 -11.74 -23.54
N SER A 335 4.79 -12.25 -22.95
CA SER A 335 5.34 -11.86 -21.64
C SER A 335 6.10 -10.53 -21.60
N GLU A 336 6.42 -9.95 -22.76
CA GLU A 336 7.20 -8.71 -22.83
C GLU A 336 6.37 -7.50 -22.42
N VAL A 337 5.03 -7.55 -22.53
CA VAL A 337 4.18 -6.36 -22.46
C VAL A 337 4.19 -5.68 -21.08
N PHE A 338 3.85 -6.41 -20.01
CA PHE A 338 3.87 -5.84 -18.66
C PHE A 338 5.30 -5.58 -18.18
N GLN A 339 6.25 -6.42 -18.58
CA GLN A 339 7.65 -6.22 -18.24
C GLN A 339 8.24 -4.98 -18.93
N ASP A 340 7.91 -4.73 -20.18
CA ASP A 340 8.34 -3.56 -20.95
C ASP A 340 7.63 -2.31 -20.45
N LEU A 341 6.33 -2.38 -20.15
CA LEU A 341 5.60 -1.29 -19.50
C LEU A 341 6.28 -0.89 -18.17
N LEU A 342 6.55 -1.87 -17.30
CA LEU A 342 7.21 -1.61 -16.03
C LEU A 342 8.65 -1.17 -16.21
N LYS A 343 9.42 -1.72 -17.16
CA LYS A 343 10.77 -1.24 -17.49
C LYS A 343 10.75 0.19 -18.01
N ILE A 344 9.80 0.58 -18.86
CA ILE A 344 9.65 1.95 -19.36
C ILE A 344 9.34 2.90 -18.21
N ILE A 345 8.41 2.54 -17.33
CA ILE A 345 8.06 3.34 -16.14
C ILE A 345 9.26 3.45 -15.19
N LEU A 346 9.94 2.34 -14.90
CA LEU A 346 11.07 2.27 -13.98
C LEU A 346 12.38 2.81 -14.57
N ALA A 347 12.50 2.95 -15.90
CA ALA A 347 13.65 3.57 -16.56
C ALA A 347 13.66 5.10 -16.43
N GLN A 348 12.52 5.74 -16.12
CA GLN A 348 12.41 7.19 -15.90
C GLN A 348 13.07 7.67 -14.59
N LYS A 349 13.69 6.77 -13.84
CA LYS A 349 14.17 6.93 -12.46
C LYS A 349 15.37 7.87 -12.26
N LYS A 350 15.85 8.61 -13.26
CA LYS A 350 17.26 9.04 -13.30
C LYS A 350 17.59 10.54 -13.32
N ALA A 351 16.69 11.49 -13.05
CA ALA A 351 17.11 12.91 -13.08
C ALA A 351 16.53 13.87 -12.03
N SER A 352 15.32 13.68 -11.49
CA SER A 352 14.73 14.67 -10.56
C SER A 352 13.65 14.11 -9.62
N GLU A 353 13.34 14.82 -8.54
CA GLU A 353 12.22 14.54 -7.62
C GLU A 353 10.87 14.46 -8.36
N SER A 354 10.65 15.35 -9.34
CA SER A 354 9.46 15.33 -10.19
C SER A 354 9.35 14.06 -11.03
N ASP A 355 10.46 13.48 -11.48
CA ASP A 355 10.43 12.24 -12.26
C ASP A 355 10.06 11.03 -11.39
N TYR A 356 10.42 11.06 -10.10
CA TYR A 356 10.10 9.99 -9.15
C TYR A 356 8.61 9.94 -8.81
N GLU A 357 7.99 11.10 -8.61
CA GLU A 357 6.55 11.22 -8.38
C GLU A 357 5.73 10.80 -9.60
N VAL A 358 6.16 11.22 -10.79
CA VAL A 358 5.53 10.82 -12.04
C VAL A 358 5.65 9.31 -12.25
N MET A 359 6.81 8.71 -11.97
CA MET A 359 7.01 7.26 -12.03
C MET A 359 6.07 6.52 -11.07
N ARG A 360 5.98 6.94 -9.80
CA ARG A 360 5.05 6.32 -8.83
C ARG A 360 3.59 6.48 -9.23
N GLY A 361 3.20 7.69 -9.67
CA GLY A 361 1.85 7.94 -10.15
C GLY A 361 1.46 6.97 -11.26
N ARG A 362 2.36 6.74 -12.23
CA ARG A 362 2.17 5.76 -13.31
C ARG A 362 2.08 4.34 -12.79
N LEU A 363 2.93 3.94 -11.84
CA LEU A 363 2.87 2.61 -11.21
C LEU A 363 1.55 2.40 -10.46
N PHE A 364 1.05 3.42 -9.74
CA PHE A 364 -0.26 3.36 -9.10
C PHE A 364 -1.39 3.21 -10.11
N SER A 365 -1.36 3.94 -11.22
CA SER A 365 -2.36 3.79 -12.28
C SER A 365 -2.37 2.38 -12.91
N VAL A 366 -1.20 1.72 -13.03
CA VAL A 366 -1.11 0.31 -13.46
C VAL A 366 -1.86 -0.60 -12.48
N TYR A 367 -1.61 -0.46 -11.18
CA TYR A 367 -2.29 -1.25 -10.15
C TYR A 367 -3.79 -0.93 -10.06
N GLU A 368 -4.18 0.34 -10.21
CA GLU A 368 -5.58 0.76 -10.26
C GLU A 368 -6.32 0.11 -11.43
N ALA A 369 -5.73 0.13 -12.63
CA ALA A 369 -6.30 -0.51 -13.80
C ALA A 369 -6.35 -2.05 -13.65
N ALA A 370 -5.33 -2.66 -13.05
CA ALA A 370 -5.33 -4.09 -12.75
C ALA A 370 -6.40 -4.48 -11.74
N LEU A 371 -6.62 -3.69 -10.69
CA LEU A 371 -7.71 -3.91 -9.74
C LEU A 371 -9.08 -3.73 -10.40
N SER A 372 -9.20 -2.76 -11.31
CA SER A 372 -10.43 -2.54 -12.09
C SER A 372 -10.79 -3.70 -13.02
N SER A 373 -9.80 -4.54 -13.40
CA SER A 373 -10.05 -5.76 -14.17
C SER A 373 -10.71 -6.89 -13.36
N ASN A 374 -10.88 -6.74 -12.04
CA ASN A 374 -11.37 -7.80 -11.15
C ASN A 374 -10.60 -9.14 -11.26
N SER A 375 -9.41 -9.14 -11.87
CA SER A 375 -8.57 -10.32 -12.05
C SER A 375 -7.43 -10.31 -11.03
N ARG A 376 -7.55 -11.17 -10.00
CA ARG A 376 -6.50 -11.35 -8.99
C ARG A 376 -5.17 -11.79 -9.64
N HIS A 377 -5.24 -12.64 -10.66
CA HIS A 377 -4.06 -13.18 -11.34
C HIS A 377 -3.25 -12.08 -12.04
N ILE A 378 -3.89 -11.07 -12.64
CA ILE A 378 -3.18 -9.94 -13.28
C ILE A 378 -2.42 -9.11 -12.25
N VAL A 379 -3.03 -8.86 -11.08
CA VAL A 379 -2.37 -8.15 -9.98
C VAL A 379 -1.15 -8.94 -9.49
N GLU A 380 -1.30 -10.25 -9.29
CA GLU A 380 -0.21 -11.14 -8.90
C GLU A 380 0.92 -11.16 -9.94
N MET A 381 0.58 -11.17 -11.24
CA MET A 381 1.56 -11.09 -12.32
C MET A 381 2.35 -9.78 -12.32
N ILE A 382 1.68 -8.63 -12.21
CA ILE A 382 2.33 -7.32 -12.15
C ILE A 382 3.27 -7.26 -10.94
N GLN A 383 2.82 -7.78 -9.79
CA GLN A 383 3.63 -7.84 -8.57
C GLN A 383 4.87 -8.73 -8.74
N ILE A 384 4.73 -9.92 -9.33
CA ILE A 384 5.85 -10.83 -9.61
C ILE A 384 6.87 -10.18 -10.56
N ILE A 385 6.40 -9.49 -11.60
CA ILE A 385 7.29 -8.80 -12.55
C ILE A 385 8.01 -7.63 -11.86
N GLN A 386 7.29 -6.85 -11.05
CA GLN A 386 7.90 -5.78 -10.26
C GLN A 386 8.99 -6.32 -9.31
N ASP A 387 8.72 -7.46 -8.67
CA ASP A 387 9.66 -8.10 -7.74
C ASP A 387 10.93 -8.57 -8.44
N GLN A 388 10.79 -9.10 -9.65
CA GLN A 388 11.94 -9.52 -10.45
C GLN A 388 12.79 -8.35 -10.89
N VAL A 389 12.17 -7.27 -11.38
CA VAL A 389 12.91 -6.05 -11.76
C VAL A 389 13.61 -5.46 -10.54
N LEU A 390 12.94 -5.45 -9.38
CA LEU A 390 13.53 -4.98 -8.14
C LEU A 390 14.66 -5.91 -7.66
N ALA A 391 14.51 -7.23 -7.77
CA ALA A 391 15.55 -8.20 -7.41
C ALA A 391 16.81 -8.01 -8.27
N GLU A 392 16.66 -7.85 -9.58
CA GLU A 392 17.76 -7.54 -10.49
C GLU A 392 18.49 -6.24 -10.09
N GLU A 393 17.73 -5.19 -9.73
CA GLU A 393 18.30 -3.92 -9.26
C GLU A 393 19.08 -4.10 -7.95
N ILE A 394 18.55 -4.88 -7.01
CA ILE A 394 19.18 -5.17 -5.72
C ILE A 394 20.48 -5.97 -5.93
N GLU A 395 20.48 -6.98 -6.80
CA GLU A 395 21.68 -7.78 -7.11
C GLU A 395 22.78 -6.92 -7.75
N ILE A 396 22.43 -6.06 -8.70
CA ILE A 396 23.37 -5.12 -9.34
C ILE A 396 23.96 -4.19 -8.29
N HIS A 397 23.12 -3.63 -7.41
CA HIS A 397 23.56 -2.69 -6.38
C HIS A 397 24.48 -3.36 -5.34
N ARG A 398 24.13 -4.56 -4.87
CA ARG A 398 24.97 -5.34 -3.93
C ARG A 398 26.34 -5.67 -4.50
N GLY A 399 26.46 -5.81 -5.82
CA GLY A 399 27.75 -6.01 -6.49
C GLY A 399 28.63 -4.76 -6.59
N LEU A 400 28.05 -3.56 -6.43
CA LEU A 400 28.73 -2.27 -6.58
C LEU A 400 29.06 -1.59 -5.25
N ASP A 401 28.25 -1.80 -4.21
CA ASP A 401 28.39 -1.09 -2.94
C ASP A 401 29.26 -1.86 -1.93
N ASN A 402 30.40 -1.25 -1.57
CA ASN A 402 31.30 -1.77 -0.53
C ASN A 402 30.74 -1.62 0.89
N ASN A 403 29.77 -0.72 1.10
CA ASN A 403 29.23 -0.38 2.42
C ASN A 403 27.93 -1.13 2.76
N GLN A 404 27.42 -1.97 1.85
CA GLN A 404 26.20 -2.78 2.01
C GLN A 404 24.93 -1.97 2.35
N ILE A 405 24.89 -0.68 1.99
CA ILE A 405 23.74 0.18 2.31
C ILE A 405 22.57 -0.19 1.38
N PRO A 406 21.38 -0.47 1.92
CA PRO A 406 20.20 -0.72 1.10
C PRO A 406 19.92 0.46 0.15
N LEU A 407 19.67 0.15 -1.12
CA LEU A 407 19.45 1.14 -2.18
C LEU A 407 18.38 2.21 -1.83
N PRO A 408 17.25 1.89 -1.19
CA PRO A 408 16.29 2.92 -0.75
C PRO A 408 16.90 3.94 0.21
N ILE A 409 17.72 3.49 1.16
CA ILE A 409 18.39 4.35 2.16
C ILE A 409 19.44 5.22 1.47
N GLN A 410 20.23 4.65 0.56
CA GLN A 410 21.23 5.41 -0.18
C GLN A 410 20.59 6.55 -1.00
N ARG A 411 19.46 6.28 -1.67
CA ARG A 411 18.71 7.31 -2.42
C ARG A 411 18.20 8.41 -1.51
N PHE A 412 17.66 8.02 -0.35
CA PHE A 412 17.17 8.96 0.65
C PHE A 412 18.30 9.87 1.18
N LEU A 413 19.47 9.30 1.47
CA LEU A 413 20.65 10.08 1.88
C LEU A 413 21.12 11.03 0.78
N SER A 414 21.15 10.56 -0.47
CA SER A 414 21.49 11.38 -1.64
C SER A 414 20.53 12.56 -1.79
N TYR A 415 19.23 12.29 -1.64
CA TYR A 415 18.19 13.32 -1.68
C TYR A 415 18.36 14.36 -0.56
N ILE A 416 18.66 13.92 0.67
CA ILE A 416 18.93 14.85 1.79
C ILE A 416 20.15 15.72 1.51
N MET A 417 21.20 15.17 0.89
CA MET A 417 22.41 15.93 0.53
C MET A 417 22.14 16.97 -0.56
N GLU A 418 21.21 16.71 -1.47
CA GLU A 418 20.84 17.62 -2.56
C GLU A 418 19.90 18.76 -2.13
N LEU A 419 19.29 18.67 -0.93
CA LEU A 419 18.45 19.74 -0.38
C LEU A 419 19.27 21.03 -0.14
N LYS A 420 18.93 22.09 -0.88
CA LYS A 420 19.59 23.40 -0.75
C LYS A 420 19.34 24.01 0.64
N PRO A 421 20.35 24.66 1.26
CA PRO A 421 20.24 25.26 2.59
C PRO A 421 19.37 26.54 2.65
N GLU A 422 18.92 27.08 1.52
CA GLU A 422 18.19 28.35 1.41
C GLU A 422 16.66 28.22 1.54
N ILE A 423 16.14 27.00 1.71
CA ILE A 423 14.71 26.68 1.79
C ILE A 423 14.16 27.05 3.17
N SER A 424 12.93 27.57 3.24
CA SER A 424 12.29 27.90 4.52
C SER A 424 12.14 26.66 5.42
N VAL A 425 12.08 26.85 6.74
CA VAL A 425 12.01 25.73 7.72
C VAL A 425 10.76 24.86 7.50
N ASP A 426 9.64 25.47 7.13
CA ASP A 426 8.37 24.79 6.88
C ASP A 426 8.41 24.00 5.56
N GLU A 427 9.00 24.55 4.51
CA GLU A 427 9.19 23.84 3.24
C GLU A 427 10.15 22.66 3.40
N LYS A 428 11.28 22.85 4.08
CA LYS A 428 12.24 21.77 4.37
C LYS A 428 11.59 20.64 5.14
N THR A 429 10.71 20.97 6.07
CA THR A 429 9.91 20.01 6.83
C THR A 429 8.99 19.19 5.92
N ALA A 430 8.24 19.84 5.03
CA ALA A 430 7.37 19.16 4.07
C ALA A 430 8.16 18.21 3.14
N TYR A 431 9.31 18.64 2.62
CA TYR A 431 10.19 17.81 1.79
C TYR A 431 10.71 16.59 2.55
N LEU A 432 11.17 16.76 3.79
CA LEU A 432 11.66 15.66 4.61
C LEU A 432 10.55 14.65 4.93
N THR A 433 9.34 15.08 5.25
CA THR A 433 8.19 14.18 5.47
C THR A 433 7.89 13.37 4.22
N LYS A 434 7.87 14.02 3.05
CA LYS A 434 7.61 13.38 1.76
C LYS A 434 8.69 12.37 1.39
N ALA A 435 9.96 12.74 1.53
CA ALA A 435 11.10 11.86 1.29
C ALA A 435 11.12 10.66 2.25
N THR A 436 10.76 10.87 3.52
CA THR A 436 10.63 9.81 4.53
C THR A 436 9.53 8.82 4.16
N PHE A 437 8.35 9.31 3.76
CA PHE A 437 7.26 8.47 3.28
C PHE A 437 7.67 7.66 2.04
N PHE A 438 8.39 8.27 1.11
CA PHE A 438 8.88 7.57 -0.07
C PHE A 438 9.89 6.48 0.28
N CYS A 439 10.92 6.82 1.05
CA CYS A 439 11.95 5.85 1.45
C CYS A 439 11.35 4.68 2.24
N THR A 440 10.44 4.94 3.18
CA THR A 440 9.80 3.88 3.98
C THR A 440 8.98 2.93 3.11
N SER A 441 8.18 3.46 2.18
CA SER A 441 7.43 2.66 1.20
C SER A 441 8.36 1.78 0.35
N ASP A 442 9.47 2.35 -0.17
CA ASP A 442 10.43 1.58 -0.98
C ASP A 442 11.19 0.54 -0.14
N LEU A 443 11.42 0.83 1.14
CA LEU A 443 12.06 -0.09 2.08
C LEU A 443 11.17 -1.30 2.38
N TYR A 444 9.84 -1.16 2.41
CA TYR A 444 8.92 -2.31 2.51
C TYR A 444 8.97 -3.18 1.25
N HIS A 445 9.03 -2.58 0.06
CA HIS A 445 9.20 -3.36 -1.18
C HIS A 445 10.57 -4.06 -1.23
N TYR A 446 11.63 -3.36 -0.81
CA TYR A 446 12.97 -3.92 -0.69
C TYR A 446 13.00 -5.09 0.31
N ALA A 447 12.43 -4.94 1.51
CA ALA A 447 12.35 -5.98 2.53
C ALA A 447 11.62 -7.23 2.02
N ARG A 448 10.50 -7.04 1.32
CA ARG A 448 9.72 -8.13 0.71
C ARG A 448 10.52 -8.94 -0.31
N VAL A 449 11.30 -8.30 -1.17
CA VAL A 449 12.08 -8.98 -2.22
C VAL A 449 13.42 -9.53 -1.69
N SER A 450 14.08 -8.79 -0.80
CA SER A 450 15.37 -9.20 -0.23
C SER A 450 15.27 -10.25 0.86
N GLY A 451 14.11 -10.38 1.51
CA GLY A 451 13.90 -11.23 2.68
C GLY A 451 14.46 -10.66 3.99
N SER A 452 14.96 -9.42 3.99
CA SER A 452 15.51 -8.74 5.17
C SER A 452 14.44 -7.96 5.93
N HIS A 453 14.57 -7.84 7.26
CA HIS A 453 13.63 -7.06 8.05
C HIS A 453 13.91 -5.55 7.91
N VAL A 454 12.86 -4.73 7.81
CA VAL A 454 12.98 -3.27 7.64
C VAL A 454 13.82 -2.62 8.76
N LEU A 455 13.54 -2.97 10.01
CA LEU A 455 14.30 -2.41 11.16
C LEU A 455 15.75 -2.92 11.20
N GLU A 456 16.02 -4.14 10.73
CA GLU A 456 17.38 -4.69 10.64
C GLU A 456 18.19 -3.88 9.63
N CYS A 457 17.64 -3.64 8.44
CA CYS A 457 18.25 -2.78 7.42
C CYS A 457 18.60 -1.37 7.93
N ILE A 458 17.72 -0.76 8.72
CA ILE A 458 17.93 0.59 9.27
C ILE A 458 18.99 0.57 10.37
N MET A 459 18.92 -0.41 11.28
CA MET A 459 19.89 -0.56 12.35
C MET A 459 21.30 -0.83 11.79
N ASP A 460 21.43 -1.73 10.82
CA ASP A 460 22.71 -2.05 10.19
C ASP A 460 23.29 -0.85 9.44
N ALA A 461 22.46 -0.11 8.69
CA ALA A 461 22.90 1.11 8.02
C ALA A 461 23.34 2.18 9.03
N ALA A 462 22.55 2.42 10.08
CA ALA A 462 22.86 3.41 11.10
C ALA A 462 24.13 3.05 11.90
N LEU A 463 24.27 1.80 12.34
CA LEU A 463 25.45 1.32 13.08
C LEU A 463 26.70 1.26 12.19
N SER A 464 26.55 0.92 10.91
CA SER A 464 27.66 0.98 9.94
C SER A 464 28.13 2.42 9.72
N ALA A 465 27.22 3.39 9.65
CA ALA A 465 27.56 4.81 9.62
C ALA A 465 28.28 5.27 10.90
N VAL A 466 27.81 4.84 12.08
CA VAL A 466 28.49 5.13 13.36
C VAL A 466 29.91 4.54 13.38
N LYS A 467 30.08 3.29 12.93
CA LYS A 467 31.39 2.65 12.83
C LYS A 467 32.36 3.38 11.88
N ARG A 468 31.82 4.03 10.85
CA ARG A 468 32.56 4.92 9.93
C ARG A 468 32.76 6.33 10.47
N THR A 469 32.32 6.63 11.69
CA THR A 469 32.32 7.98 12.32
C THR A 469 31.48 9.02 11.58
N GLU A 470 30.55 8.59 10.72
CA GLU A 470 29.65 9.45 9.94
C GLU A 470 28.31 9.65 10.69
N LEU A 471 28.38 10.36 11.81
CA LEU A 471 27.26 10.48 12.76
C LEU A 471 26.03 11.20 12.19
N GLN A 472 26.23 12.14 11.26
CA GLN A 472 25.13 12.81 10.57
C GLN A 472 24.37 11.87 9.63
N GLU A 473 25.08 10.94 8.96
CA GLU A 473 24.43 9.92 8.13
C GLU A 473 23.56 9.01 9.01
N ALA A 474 24.09 8.55 10.14
CA ALA A 474 23.32 7.75 11.10
C ALA A 474 22.06 8.48 11.61
N ASN A 475 22.18 9.77 11.94
CA ASN A 475 21.05 10.59 12.35
C ASN A 475 20.00 10.73 11.24
N ASN A 476 20.43 10.92 9.98
CA ASN A 476 19.54 11.00 8.82
C ASN A 476 18.80 9.68 8.59
N VAL A 477 19.50 8.54 8.62
CA VAL A 477 18.87 7.20 8.50
C VAL A 477 17.80 7.00 9.58
N LEU A 478 18.08 7.45 10.81
CA LEU A 478 17.15 7.36 11.94
C LEU A 478 15.96 8.33 11.87
N LEU A 479 15.90 9.24 10.89
CA LEU A 479 14.67 9.99 10.60
C LEU A 479 13.54 9.08 10.14
N LEU A 480 13.86 7.96 9.48
CA LEU A 480 12.88 6.97 9.03
C LEU A 480 12.15 6.33 10.21
N PHE A 481 12.87 6.05 11.31
CA PHE A 481 12.34 5.41 12.52
C PHE A 481 12.98 6.00 13.80
N PRO A 482 12.49 7.16 14.28
CA PRO A 482 13.14 7.89 15.38
C PRO A 482 13.17 7.16 16.72
N ARG A 483 12.26 6.19 16.95
CA ARG A 483 12.23 5.39 18.18
C ARG A 483 13.45 4.48 18.34
N LEU A 484 14.21 4.24 17.26
CA LEU A 484 15.45 3.47 17.31
C LEU A 484 16.66 4.29 17.79
N ARG A 485 16.54 5.63 17.87
CA ARG A 485 17.66 6.51 18.25
C ARG A 485 18.33 6.13 19.57
N PRO A 486 17.61 5.88 20.69
CA PRO A 486 18.26 5.52 21.95
C PRO A 486 19.01 4.19 21.84
N LEU A 487 18.46 3.24 21.08
CA LEU A 487 19.09 1.94 20.87
C LEU A 487 20.39 2.05 20.06
N VAL A 488 20.38 2.84 18.97
CA VAL A 488 21.60 3.09 18.18
C VAL A 488 22.62 3.92 18.97
N ALA A 489 22.19 4.88 19.79
CA ALA A 489 23.10 5.63 20.66
C ALA A 489 23.83 4.70 21.65
N ALA A 490 23.08 3.81 22.32
CA ALA A 490 23.65 2.85 23.26
C ALA A 490 24.55 1.82 22.58
N MET A 491 24.12 1.22 21.47
CA MET A 491 24.92 0.23 20.74
C MET A 491 26.14 0.85 20.02
N GLY A 492 25.98 2.07 19.52
CA GLY A 492 27.03 2.84 18.85
C GLY A 492 28.15 3.27 19.79
N TRP A 493 27.86 3.43 21.08
CA TRP A 493 28.85 3.76 22.10
C TRP A 493 30.04 2.80 22.15
N ASP A 494 29.76 1.51 22.05
CA ASP A 494 30.77 0.45 22.08
C ASP A 494 31.60 0.39 20.80
N LEU A 495 31.00 0.79 19.67
CA LEU A 495 31.69 0.85 18.37
C LEU A 495 32.74 1.98 18.31
N LEU A 496 32.60 3.01 19.16
CA LEU A 496 33.48 4.19 19.22
C LEU A 496 34.49 4.09 20.38
N SER A 497 35.01 2.91 20.69
CA SER A 497 35.96 2.70 21.80
C SER A 497 37.21 3.58 21.65
N GLY A 498 37.49 4.41 22.65
CA GLY A 498 38.65 5.33 22.68
C GLY A 498 38.45 6.65 21.92
N GLN A 499 37.32 6.81 21.23
CA GLN A 499 36.96 7.98 20.43
C GLN A 499 35.99 8.89 21.21
N LEU A 500 36.53 9.69 22.13
CA LEU A 500 35.75 10.51 23.06
C LEU A 500 34.93 11.62 22.39
N LYS A 501 35.50 12.27 21.38
CA LYS A 501 34.84 13.37 20.67
C LYS A 501 33.62 12.85 19.92
N GLU A 502 33.79 11.72 19.27
CA GLU A 502 32.76 11.01 18.51
C GLU A 502 31.69 10.45 19.44
N ARG A 503 32.05 9.90 20.62
CA ARG A 503 31.08 9.47 21.65
C ARG A 503 30.24 10.63 22.18
N ARG A 504 30.87 11.79 22.43
CA ARG A 504 30.18 13.01 22.87
C ARG A 504 29.22 13.51 21.79
N GLU A 505 29.68 13.58 20.54
CA GLU A 505 28.85 13.99 19.40
C GLU A 505 27.70 13.00 19.13
N LEU A 506 27.93 11.69 19.26
CA LEU A 506 26.90 10.65 19.12
C LEU A 506 25.76 10.87 20.12
N MET A 507 26.08 11.06 21.40
CA MET A 507 25.08 11.30 22.45
C MET A 507 24.37 12.63 22.26
N GLN A 508 25.10 13.67 21.85
CA GLN A 508 24.52 14.97 21.52
C GLN A 508 23.51 14.88 20.38
N LEU A 509 23.85 14.19 19.29
CA LEU A 509 23.01 14.09 18.11
C LEU A 509 21.84 13.13 18.29
N LEU A 510 22.05 11.93 18.83
CA LEU A 510 21.01 10.89 18.84
C LEU A 510 20.13 10.90 20.10
N TRP A 511 20.64 11.39 21.24
CA TRP A 511 19.92 11.36 22.51
C TRP A 511 19.46 12.73 22.99
N ILE A 512 20.36 13.72 23.02
CA ILE A 512 20.08 15.04 23.63
C ILE A 512 19.35 15.96 22.65
N SER A 513 19.66 15.87 21.35
CA SER A 513 18.97 16.66 20.33
C SER A 513 17.50 16.25 20.22
N LYS A 514 16.60 17.24 20.12
CA LYS A 514 15.20 16.95 19.81
C LYS A 514 15.11 16.38 18.40
N PRO A 515 14.32 15.31 18.17
CA PRO A 515 13.92 15.01 16.81
C PRO A 515 13.16 16.22 16.23
N PRO A 516 13.22 16.45 14.90
CA PRO A 516 12.39 17.45 14.25
C PRO A 516 10.92 17.29 14.69
N GLU A 517 10.21 18.39 14.95
CA GLU A 517 8.82 18.40 15.47
C GLU A 517 7.87 17.51 14.65
N VAL A 518 8.17 17.38 13.36
CA VAL A 518 7.56 16.53 12.32
C VAL A 518 7.25 15.08 12.71
N LEU A 519 8.02 14.49 13.63
CA LEU A 519 7.92 13.06 14.00
C LEU A 519 7.42 12.82 15.42
N GLN A 520 6.96 13.86 16.13
CA GLN A 520 6.44 13.72 17.50
C GLN A 520 5.04 13.08 17.55
N ASP A 521 4.25 13.18 16.48
CA ASP A 521 2.84 12.73 16.48
C ASP A 521 2.65 11.21 16.62
N ALA A 522 3.60 10.39 16.16
CA ALA A 522 3.52 8.93 16.35
C ALA A 522 3.95 8.46 17.77
N SER A 523 4.47 9.36 18.60
CA SER A 523 5.03 9.04 19.92
C SER A 523 4.11 9.44 21.09
N SER A 524 3.09 10.26 20.84
CA SER A 524 2.17 10.76 21.88
C SER A 524 1.07 9.75 22.21
N GLU A 525 0.61 8.97 21.23
CA GLU A 525 -0.55 8.06 21.40
C GLU A 525 -0.23 6.77 22.16
N VAL A 526 1.04 6.34 22.22
CA VAL A 526 1.48 5.13 22.95
C VAL A 526 2.38 5.49 24.14
N LYS A 527 2.10 6.60 24.83
CA LYS A 527 2.42 6.69 26.26
C LYS A 527 1.39 5.87 27.05
N CYS A 528 1.37 4.56 26.78
CA CYS A 528 0.63 3.60 27.59
C CYS A 528 1.33 3.51 28.94
N GLN A 529 0.77 4.16 29.96
CA GLN A 529 0.58 3.67 31.34
C GLN A 529 1.75 3.01 32.09
N LEU A 530 3.00 3.14 31.65
CA LEU A 530 4.17 2.66 32.36
C LEU A 530 4.95 3.87 32.88
N GLU A 531 4.92 4.04 34.20
CA GLU A 531 5.72 5.03 34.95
C GLU A 531 7.23 4.71 34.91
N ASP A 532 7.62 3.61 34.27
CA ASP A 532 9.00 3.13 34.20
C ASP A 532 9.73 3.69 32.98
N ILE A 533 10.83 4.39 33.23
CA ILE A 533 11.78 4.87 32.21
C ILE A 533 12.33 3.65 31.46
N SER A 534 12.37 3.69 30.12
CA SER A 534 12.95 2.61 29.31
C SER A 534 14.40 2.35 29.74
N CYS A 535 14.78 1.08 29.90
CA CYS A 535 16.13 0.71 30.31
C CYS A 535 17.22 1.24 29.37
N VAL A 536 16.91 1.35 28.07
CA VAL A 536 17.82 1.90 27.04
C VAL A 536 17.95 3.41 27.19
N GLU A 537 16.85 4.11 27.47
CA GLU A 537 16.85 5.56 27.70
C GLU A 537 17.63 5.91 28.97
N HIS A 538 17.42 5.14 30.05
CA HIS A 538 18.20 5.28 31.27
C HIS A 538 19.69 4.99 31.06
N LEU A 539 20.03 4.01 30.20
CA LEU A 539 21.42 3.74 29.82
C LEU A 539 22.02 4.94 29.08
N CYS A 540 21.31 5.54 28.14
CA CYS A 540 21.75 6.75 27.45
C CYS A 540 22.02 7.91 28.43
N ASP A 541 21.11 8.16 29.38
CA ASP A 541 21.34 9.16 30.42
C ASP A 541 22.56 8.84 31.29
N THR A 542 22.78 7.55 31.58
CA THR A 542 23.96 7.07 32.32
C THR A 542 25.26 7.30 31.56
N LEU A 543 25.26 7.06 30.25
CA LEU A 543 26.43 7.30 29.39
C LEU A 543 26.75 8.79 29.27
N CYS A 544 25.74 9.65 29.16
CA CYS A 544 25.92 11.10 29.22
C CYS A 544 26.50 11.54 30.57
N TYR A 545 26.00 11.00 31.68
CA TYR A 545 26.54 11.25 33.01
C TYR A 545 28.02 10.82 33.12
N HIS A 546 28.39 9.65 32.58
CA HIS A 546 29.79 9.21 32.55
C HIS A 546 30.70 10.14 31.74
N LEU A 547 30.22 10.68 30.61
CA LEU A 547 30.98 11.68 29.83
C LEU A 547 31.19 12.99 30.60
N ASP A 548 30.18 13.43 31.35
CA ASP A 548 30.28 14.65 32.16
C ASP A 548 31.23 14.44 33.34
N LEU A 549 31.19 13.26 33.96
CA LEU A 549 32.08 12.87 35.05
C LEU A 549 33.54 12.78 34.60
N ALA A 550 33.79 12.16 33.46
CA ALA A 550 35.12 12.08 32.86
C ALA A 550 35.67 13.48 32.55
N ALA A 551 34.86 14.36 31.96
CA ALA A 551 35.24 15.73 31.66
C ALA A 551 35.54 16.54 32.94
N PHE A 552 34.73 16.40 33.99
CA PHE A 552 35.01 17.02 35.29
C PHE A 552 36.39 16.62 35.82
N VAL A 553 36.69 15.32 35.86
CA VAL A 553 37.96 14.80 36.38
C VAL A 553 39.14 15.32 35.56
N ALA A 554 39.01 15.34 34.23
CA ALA A 554 40.03 15.89 33.35
C ALA A 554 40.26 17.39 33.56
N CYS A 555 39.19 18.18 33.76
CA CYS A 555 39.29 19.60 34.09
C CYS A 555 40.05 19.83 35.41
N VAL A 556 39.68 19.11 36.48
CA VAL A 556 40.30 19.26 37.80
C VAL A 556 41.77 18.86 37.78
N ASN A 557 42.11 17.74 37.15
CA ASN A 557 43.50 17.28 37.02
C ASN A 557 44.36 18.23 36.17
N SER A 558 43.73 18.96 35.24
CA SER A 558 44.37 20.01 34.44
C SER A 558 44.43 21.37 35.15
N GLY A 559 43.96 21.47 36.40
CA GLY A 559 43.92 22.71 37.18
C GLY A 559 42.87 23.72 36.71
N ARG A 560 41.86 23.30 35.94
CA ARG A 560 40.78 24.14 35.43
C ARG A 560 39.52 23.98 36.27
N SER A 561 38.73 25.04 36.36
CA SER A 561 37.41 25.00 36.97
C SER A 561 36.41 24.34 36.01
N TRP A 562 35.65 23.38 36.50
CA TRP A 562 34.49 22.81 35.80
C TRP A 562 33.19 23.52 36.24
N SER A 563 32.15 23.49 35.40
CA SER A 563 30.80 23.93 35.79
C SER A 563 29.72 23.08 35.13
N SER A 564 28.62 22.86 35.83
CA SER A 564 27.46 22.11 35.33
C SER A 564 26.80 22.66 34.08
N LYS A 565 27.07 23.93 33.73
CA LYS A 565 26.66 24.51 32.44
C LYS A 565 27.28 23.83 31.22
N PHE A 566 28.37 23.09 31.41
CA PHE A 566 29.02 22.30 30.37
C PHE A 566 28.55 20.83 30.33
N SER A 567 27.62 20.45 31.21
CA SER A 567 27.04 19.10 31.24
C SER A 567 26.19 18.85 30.00
N LEU A 568 26.35 17.66 29.42
CA LEU A 568 25.51 17.15 28.35
C LEU A 568 24.05 16.98 28.78
N LEU A 569 23.82 16.57 30.03
CA LEU A 569 22.48 16.37 30.57
C LEU A 569 21.75 17.68 30.88
N GLN A 570 22.49 18.72 31.30
CA GLN A 570 21.91 20.02 31.68
C GLN A 570 21.90 21.06 30.55
N SER A 571 22.72 20.87 29.51
CA SER A 571 22.61 21.59 28.24
C SER A 571 21.30 21.18 27.59
N GLY A 572 20.22 21.90 27.94
CA GLY A 572 18.85 21.48 27.63
C GLY A 572 18.63 21.10 26.16
N LYS A 573 17.55 20.34 25.93
CA LYS A 573 16.97 19.85 24.66
C LYS A 573 16.69 20.94 23.59
N GLY A 574 17.55 21.93 23.40
CA GLY A 574 17.30 23.10 22.56
C GLY A 574 18.43 24.11 22.43
N HIS A 575 19.62 23.90 23.02
CA HIS A 575 20.75 24.81 22.81
C HIS A 575 21.88 24.13 22.01
N LEU A 576 21.97 24.47 20.72
CA LEU A 576 22.99 24.02 19.76
C LEU A 576 24.38 24.67 20.01
N VAL A 577 24.62 25.17 21.22
CA VAL A 577 25.83 25.93 21.56
C VAL A 577 26.57 25.22 22.69
N CYS A 578 27.21 24.11 22.34
CA CYS A 578 28.48 23.74 22.98
C CYS A 578 29.58 23.90 21.93
N SER A 579 29.72 25.10 21.37
CA SER A 579 30.91 25.40 20.56
C SER A 579 32.07 25.69 21.51
N ARG A 580 33.09 24.82 21.43
CA ARG A 580 34.46 24.99 21.94
C ARG A 580 34.72 24.80 23.43
N VAL A 581 34.64 23.55 23.91
CA VAL A 581 35.49 23.09 25.03
C VAL A 581 36.40 21.90 24.66
N ASP A 582 36.48 21.52 23.38
CA ASP A 582 37.15 20.27 22.95
C ASP A 582 38.64 20.37 22.55
N THR A 583 39.34 21.48 22.85
CA THR A 583 40.78 21.57 22.50
C THR A 583 41.74 21.34 23.64
N ASP A 584 41.27 21.34 24.90
CA ASP A 584 42.18 21.44 26.04
C ASP A 584 41.93 20.43 27.18
N SER A 585 41.01 19.47 27.03
CA SER A 585 40.84 18.39 28.01
C SER A 585 41.83 17.24 27.78
N ASP A 586 42.30 16.64 28.86
CA ASP A 586 43.21 15.49 28.80
C ASP A 586 42.44 14.22 28.41
N LEU A 587 42.48 13.89 27.12
CA LEU A 587 41.82 12.72 26.53
C LEU A 587 42.25 11.40 27.16
N PHE A 588 43.47 11.32 27.73
CA PHE A 588 43.92 10.12 28.42
C PHE A 588 43.18 9.93 29.74
N VAL A 589 43.07 11.01 30.53
CA VAL A 589 42.35 10.99 31.82
C VAL A 589 40.87 10.69 31.61
N GLU A 590 40.23 11.30 30.62
CA GLU A 590 38.81 11.04 30.33
C GLU A 590 38.55 9.57 29.97
N ASN A 591 39.35 8.98 29.07
CA ASN A 591 39.20 7.57 28.69
C ASN A 591 39.48 6.64 29.88
N PHE A 592 40.50 6.92 30.69
CA PHE A 592 40.79 6.14 31.88
C PHE A 592 39.62 6.14 32.86
N VAL A 593 38.99 7.30 33.09
CA VAL A 593 37.81 7.42 33.96
C VAL A 593 36.64 6.61 33.38
N LEU A 594 36.35 6.71 32.08
CA LEU A 594 35.29 5.92 31.44
C LEU A 594 35.51 4.41 31.56
N GLU A 595 36.76 3.93 31.39
CA GLU A 595 37.09 2.52 31.58
C GLU A 595 36.83 2.08 33.03
N ARG A 596 37.20 2.90 34.02
CA ARG A 596 36.91 2.57 35.44
C ARG A 596 35.42 2.59 35.77
N LEU A 597 34.66 3.52 35.20
CA LEU A 597 33.21 3.63 35.40
C LEU A 597 32.43 2.43 34.83
N SER A 598 33.01 1.69 33.87
CA SER A 598 32.40 0.45 33.39
C SER A 598 32.41 -0.69 34.42
N VAL A 599 33.26 -0.61 35.45
CA VAL A 599 33.46 -1.67 36.46
C VAL A 599 33.16 -1.21 37.88
N GLN A 600 33.34 0.08 38.18
CA GLN A 600 33.28 0.64 39.53
C GLN A 600 32.18 1.70 39.66
N SER A 601 31.73 1.96 40.88
CA SER A 601 30.73 3.02 41.12
C SER A 601 31.33 4.41 40.85
N PRO A 602 30.51 5.38 40.38
CA PRO A 602 30.95 6.76 40.13
C PRO A 602 31.67 7.40 41.32
N LEU A 603 31.15 7.20 42.54
CA LEU A 603 31.78 7.69 43.76
C LEU A 603 33.17 7.11 43.99
N ARG A 604 33.35 5.80 43.76
CA ARG A 604 34.65 5.16 43.96
C ARG A 604 35.68 5.72 42.99
N VAL A 605 35.31 5.85 41.73
CA VAL A 605 36.19 6.40 40.68
C VAL A 605 36.55 7.86 41.00
N LEU A 606 35.58 8.67 41.41
CA LEU A 606 35.79 10.06 41.79
C LEU A 606 36.85 10.21 42.88
N PHE A 607 36.75 9.45 43.98
CA PHE A 607 37.71 9.57 45.09
C PHE A 607 39.07 8.95 44.81
N ASP A 608 39.13 7.92 43.95
CA ASP A 608 40.39 7.32 43.54
C ASP A 608 41.18 8.26 42.61
N VAL A 609 40.51 9.02 41.74
CA VAL A 609 41.17 9.90 40.76
C VAL A 609 41.28 11.36 41.23
N VAL A 610 40.35 11.84 42.04
CA VAL A 610 40.32 13.21 42.60
C VAL A 610 40.12 13.17 44.13
N PRO A 611 41.15 12.77 44.90
CA PRO A 611 41.03 12.60 46.35
C PRO A 611 40.70 13.91 47.10
N GLY A 612 41.09 15.06 46.54
CA GLY A 612 40.85 16.41 47.10
C GLY A 612 39.63 17.15 46.52
N ILE A 613 38.61 16.43 46.01
CA ILE A 613 37.39 17.05 45.50
C ILE A 613 36.72 17.93 46.58
N ARG A 614 36.08 19.04 46.19
CA ARG A 614 35.33 19.90 47.12
C ARG A 614 33.96 19.30 47.40
N PHE A 615 33.39 19.58 48.57
CA PHE A 615 32.09 19.05 48.96
C PHE A 615 31.00 19.47 47.98
N GLU A 616 31.00 20.75 47.57
CA GLU A 616 29.99 21.29 46.66
C GLU A 616 30.01 20.60 45.29
N ASP A 617 31.22 20.40 44.74
CA ASP A 617 31.40 19.73 43.45
C ASP A 617 30.99 18.24 43.54
N ALA A 618 31.31 17.58 44.66
CA ALA A 618 30.94 16.18 44.88
C ALA A 618 29.42 15.99 44.98
N VAL A 619 28.70 16.87 45.69
CA VAL A 619 27.24 16.82 45.77
C VAL A 619 26.61 17.12 44.42
N GLU A 620 27.07 18.16 43.71
CA GLU A 620 26.58 18.50 42.38
C GLU A 620 26.70 17.31 41.41
N LEU A 621 27.83 16.59 41.42
CA LEU A 621 28.04 15.39 40.60
C LEU A 621 27.16 14.19 41.01
N ILE A 622 26.79 14.06 42.28
CA ILE A 622 25.88 13.00 42.74
C ILE A 622 24.43 13.35 42.36
N GLU A 623 24.06 14.61 42.49
CA GLU A 623 22.75 15.12 42.11
C GLU A 623 22.47 14.97 40.61
N MET A 624 23.51 15.10 39.76
CA MET A 624 23.42 14.89 38.32
C MET A 624 23.22 13.44 37.87
N GLN A 625 23.36 12.45 38.76
CA GLN A 625 23.15 11.06 38.36
C GLN A 625 21.73 10.88 37.76
N PRO A 626 21.52 9.98 36.80
CA PRO A 626 20.17 9.65 36.34
C PRO A 626 19.45 8.75 37.35
N ILE A 627 18.14 8.92 37.49
CA ILE A 627 17.29 8.12 38.38
C ILE A 627 16.44 7.18 37.51
N SER A 628 16.54 5.87 37.74
CA SER A 628 15.71 4.87 37.06
C SER A 628 14.51 4.38 37.86
N SER A 629 14.53 4.53 39.20
CA SER A 629 13.54 3.93 40.10
C SER A 629 13.57 4.60 41.47
N SER A 630 12.56 4.34 42.31
CA SER A 630 12.56 4.84 43.70
C SER A 630 13.76 4.36 44.52
N ILE A 631 14.23 3.13 44.27
CA ILE A 631 15.42 2.56 44.92
C ILE A 631 16.67 3.35 44.53
N ALA A 632 16.78 3.79 43.27
CA ALA A 632 17.88 4.63 42.83
C ALA A 632 17.86 6.02 43.51
N THR A 633 16.68 6.57 43.76
CA THR A 633 16.51 7.81 44.54
C THR A 633 17.00 7.63 45.98
N GLU A 634 16.62 6.53 46.62
CA GLU A 634 17.09 6.21 47.98
C GLU A 634 18.61 6.04 48.00
N ARG A 635 19.21 5.36 47.02
CA ARG A 635 20.67 5.22 46.92
C ARG A 635 21.37 6.57 46.77
N ARG A 636 20.83 7.50 45.98
CA ARG A 636 21.38 8.86 45.89
C ARG A 636 21.38 9.58 47.23
N ILE A 637 20.30 9.49 47.99
CA ILE A 637 20.22 10.09 49.32
C ILE A 637 21.29 9.47 50.23
N GLN A 638 21.48 8.15 50.15
CA GLN A 638 22.55 7.46 50.88
C GLN A 638 23.95 7.93 50.47
N ASP A 639 24.18 8.14 49.18
CA ASP A 639 25.44 8.64 48.64
C ASP A 639 25.75 10.06 49.12
N ILE A 640 24.74 10.95 49.18
CA ILE A 640 24.85 12.30 49.74
C ILE A 640 25.16 12.26 51.24
N GLU A 641 24.46 11.40 52.01
CA GLU A 641 24.76 11.21 53.42
C GLU A 641 26.19 10.69 53.65
N LEU A 642 26.67 9.77 52.81
CA LEU A 642 28.06 9.29 52.85
C LEU A 642 29.07 10.41 52.57
N MET A 643 28.75 11.35 51.68
CA MET A 643 29.59 12.54 51.47
C MET A 643 29.64 13.38 52.74
N HIS A 644 28.49 13.69 53.34
CA HIS A 644 28.43 14.43 54.59
C HIS A 644 29.27 13.79 55.71
N MET A 645 29.26 12.46 55.84
CA MET A 645 30.12 11.76 56.80
C MET A 645 31.60 11.93 56.51
N ARG A 646 32.02 11.79 55.25
CA ARG A 646 33.41 11.93 54.86
C ARG A 646 33.95 13.31 55.21
N TYR A 647 33.24 14.38 54.81
CA TYR A 647 33.67 15.74 55.09
C TYR A 647 33.52 16.11 56.57
N ALA A 648 32.56 15.56 57.30
CA ALA A 648 32.52 15.66 58.75
C ALA A 648 33.80 15.10 59.39
N LEU A 649 34.22 13.90 58.99
CA LEU A 649 35.47 13.30 59.50
C LEU A 649 36.70 14.10 59.09
N GLU A 650 36.75 14.59 57.86
CA GLU A 650 37.83 15.46 57.38
C GLU A 650 37.92 16.77 58.17
N SER A 651 36.78 17.46 58.38
CA SER A 651 36.70 18.65 59.23
C SER A 651 37.12 18.38 60.67
N ALA A 652 36.78 17.22 61.23
CA ALA A 652 37.23 16.82 62.57
C ALA A 652 38.76 16.66 62.63
N VAL A 653 39.37 16.00 61.63
CA VAL A 653 40.83 15.84 61.54
C VAL A 653 41.53 17.19 61.34
N LEU A 654 41.00 18.07 60.48
CA LEU A 654 41.55 19.41 60.25
C LEU A 654 41.42 20.32 61.48
N ALA A 655 40.30 20.23 62.21
CA ALA A 655 40.11 20.91 63.49
C ALA A 655 41.16 20.45 64.50
N LEU A 656 41.35 19.14 64.66
CA LEU A 656 42.35 18.56 65.57
C LEU A 656 43.77 18.99 65.21
N GLY A 657 44.14 18.91 63.93
CA GLY A 657 45.47 19.35 63.47
C GLY A 657 45.71 20.84 63.67
N SER A 658 44.67 21.68 63.54
CA SER A 658 44.74 23.11 63.84
C SER A 658 44.87 23.37 65.34
N MET A 659 44.16 22.61 66.17
CA MET A 659 44.24 22.70 67.64
C MET A 659 45.61 22.28 68.16
N GLU A 660 46.19 21.19 67.64
CA GLU A 660 47.54 20.71 68.00
C GLU A 660 48.60 21.77 67.70
N LYS A 661 48.54 22.39 66.50
CA LYS A 661 49.45 23.49 66.12
C LYS A 661 49.26 24.72 67.00
N GLY A 662 48.02 25.03 67.38
CA GLY A 662 47.68 26.11 68.31
C GLY A 662 48.20 25.95 69.74
N VAL A 663 48.55 24.72 70.17
CA VAL A 663 49.23 24.48 71.46
C VAL A 663 50.65 25.08 71.45
N THR A 664 51.25 25.25 70.26
CA THR A 664 52.64 25.72 70.10
C THR A 664 52.79 27.16 69.56
N ALA A 665 51.76 27.76 68.96
CA ALA A 665 51.79 29.15 68.46
C ALA A 665 50.40 29.82 68.34
N GLU A 666 50.38 31.16 68.50
CA GLU A 666 49.38 32.24 68.27
C GLU A 666 47.85 31.99 68.09
N ARG A 667 47.05 33.01 68.46
CA ARG A 667 45.56 33.01 68.54
C ARG A 667 44.82 32.64 67.24
N ASP A 668 45.45 32.76 66.07
CA ASP A 668 44.78 32.57 64.77
C ASP A 668 44.40 31.11 64.50
N TYR A 669 45.17 30.14 65.03
CA TYR A 669 44.88 28.71 64.85
C TYR A 669 43.61 28.24 65.59
N HIS A 670 43.26 28.90 66.70
CA HIS A 670 42.01 28.62 67.41
C HIS A 670 40.77 29.05 66.61
N GLN A 671 40.88 30.14 65.86
CA GLN A 671 39.80 30.60 65.01
C GLN A 671 39.59 29.67 63.81
N VAL A 672 40.67 29.17 63.20
CA VAL A 672 40.61 28.17 62.13
C VAL A 672 40.04 26.83 62.62
N ALA A 673 40.45 26.37 63.80
CA ALA A 673 39.87 25.17 64.42
C ALA A 673 38.36 25.32 64.70
N PHE A 674 37.92 26.48 65.16
CA PHE A 674 36.50 26.77 65.37
C PHE A 674 35.70 26.74 64.06
N CYS A 675 36.26 27.27 62.96
CA CYS A 675 35.64 27.18 61.64
C CYS A 675 35.42 25.72 61.22
N HIS A 676 36.45 24.87 61.35
CA HIS A 676 36.33 23.44 61.03
C HIS A 676 35.34 22.69 61.93
N LEU A 677 35.24 23.02 63.22
CA LEU A 677 34.23 22.44 64.11
C LEU A 677 32.81 22.88 63.75
N ASN A 678 32.64 24.11 63.27
CA ASN A 678 31.36 24.60 62.78
C ASN A 678 30.95 23.86 61.50
N ASP A 679 31.88 23.59 60.59
CA ASP A 679 31.61 22.81 59.37
C ASP A 679 31.31 21.34 59.68
N LEU A 680 32.01 20.75 60.66
CA LEU A 680 31.65 19.44 61.24
C LEU A 680 30.19 19.42 61.73
N SER A 681 29.75 20.45 62.48
CA SER A 681 28.36 20.52 62.97
C SER A 681 27.36 20.54 61.83
N LYS A 682 27.59 21.39 60.82
CA LYS A 682 26.72 21.50 59.65
C LYS A 682 26.58 20.17 58.91
N HIS A 683 27.69 19.45 58.70
CA HIS A 683 27.67 18.15 58.03
C HIS A 683 27.02 17.04 58.86
N LEU A 684 27.13 17.07 60.20
CA LEU A 684 26.41 16.13 61.06
C LEU A 684 24.90 16.43 61.15
N GLU A 685 24.52 17.71 61.04
CA GLU A 685 23.13 18.15 61.05
C GLU A 685 22.37 17.67 59.80
N SER A 686 23.01 17.62 58.64
CA SER A 686 22.41 17.20 57.37
C SER A 686 22.30 15.69 57.16
N ILE A 687 22.76 14.86 58.10
CA ILE A 687 22.57 13.40 58.07
C ILE A 687 21.24 13.06 58.77
N ASP A 688 20.26 12.60 58.00
CA ASP A 688 18.92 12.26 58.51
C ASP A 688 18.91 10.90 59.24
N ASN A 689 19.71 9.95 58.76
CA ASN A 689 19.79 8.64 59.39
C ASN A 689 20.50 8.69 60.75
N ILE A 690 19.73 8.43 61.81
CA ILE A 690 20.18 8.49 63.21
C ILE A 690 21.37 7.54 63.48
N ALA A 691 21.35 6.31 62.97
CA ALA A 691 22.42 5.35 63.22
C ALA A 691 23.75 5.80 62.60
N ARG A 692 23.69 6.29 61.36
CA ARG A 692 24.82 6.85 60.61
C ARG A 692 25.40 8.10 61.27
N LYS A 693 24.54 8.99 61.76
CA LYS A 693 24.92 10.18 62.53
C LYS A 693 25.63 9.82 63.83
N VAL A 694 25.10 8.86 64.59
CA VAL A 694 25.70 8.38 65.85
C VAL A 694 27.09 7.79 65.61
N VAL A 695 27.25 6.93 64.59
CA VAL A 695 28.56 6.35 64.26
C VAL A 695 29.57 7.43 63.89
N SER A 696 29.19 8.40 63.09
CA SER A 696 30.07 9.52 62.67
C SER A 696 30.48 10.39 63.86
N SER A 697 29.53 10.73 64.74
CA SER A 697 29.82 11.47 65.98
C SER A 697 30.71 10.66 66.93
N TRP A 698 30.49 9.35 67.05
CA TRP A 698 31.36 8.47 67.84
C TRP A 698 32.78 8.46 67.30
N PHE A 699 32.96 8.30 65.99
CA PHE A 699 34.29 8.26 65.38
C PHE A 699 35.02 9.59 65.53
N ALA A 700 34.33 10.72 65.36
CA ALA A 700 34.87 12.05 65.60
C ALA A 700 35.28 12.24 67.08
N PHE A 701 34.43 11.79 68.02
CA PHE A 701 34.68 11.87 69.46
C PHE A 701 35.84 10.97 69.93
N PHE A 702 35.97 9.77 69.37
CA PHE A 702 37.09 8.88 69.68
C PHE A 702 38.41 9.44 69.13
N ASN A 703 38.42 10.02 67.93
CA ASN A 703 39.62 10.67 67.39
C ASN A 703 40.04 11.91 68.20
N THR A 704 39.09 12.70 68.72
CA THR A 704 39.41 13.82 69.61
C THR A 704 39.90 13.37 71.00
N LEU A 705 39.34 12.28 71.54
CA LEU A 705 39.77 11.71 72.83
C LEU A 705 41.11 10.99 72.76
N HIS A 706 41.40 10.25 71.68
CA HIS A 706 42.63 9.47 71.56
C HIS A 706 43.88 10.36 71.52
N ILE A 707 43.77 11.58 70.98
CA ILE A 707 44.85 12.58 71.01
C ILE A 707 44.97 13.23 72.40
N SER A 708 43.84 13.46 73.08
CA SER A 708 43.84 13.97 74.47
C SER A 708 44.53 13.01 75.45
N TYR A 709 44.50 11.70 75.18
CA TYR A 709 45.19 10.66 75.95
C TYR A 709 46.67 10.46 75.59
N LEU A 710 47.12 10.95 74.43
CA LEU A 710 48.53 10.90 74.01
C LEU A 710 49.34 12.14 74.48
N TYR A 711 48.64 13.19 74.94
CA TYR A 711 49.23 14.43 75.46
C TYR A 711 49.12 14.60 76.99
N TRP A 712 48.66 13.55 77.69
CA TRP A 712 48.91 13.32 79.13
C TRP A 712 49.91 12.18 79.28
#